data_AF-A0A9W9VFG0-F1
#
_entry.id   AF-A0A9W9VFG0-F1
#
_cell.length_a   1.000
_cell.length_b   1.000
_cell.length_c   1.000
_cell.angle_alpha   90.00
_cell.angle_beta   90.00
_cell.angle_gamma   90.00
#
_symmetry.space_group_name_H-M   'P 1'
#
loop_
_entity.id
_entity.type
_entity.pdbx_description
1 polymer ?
#
loop_
_entity_poly.entity_id
_entity_poly.type
_entity_poly.pdbx_seq_one_letter_code
_entity_poly.pdbx_strand_id
1 'polypeptide(L)'
;MNDPGLDDAIADEANALDHTLPHDEKSDTREIDATHPHAARWWLASTAYPLAAGTFGPMSSAFSICSLSQPWRMEILPGGGERDITDPKWVTALNAVSLVFALIANLALSLNMARRIRFEVAQPIIIIGWYISSFLLLGILIGLGVLMYEPQNSGHMYTQAYFYGTFAAGLYFIIASLLVVTAWGAHKGHYSREYKLTTSQRTLMLQTIILFIYLLGGSAVYARIEGWKFMDALYWADFTLLTIGIGNFVPITHLGRGLLFPYAVGGIVILGLIISSIRTLMLEHGRQKIADLLTARTHKFLVKQAFSERNNRLVPNLRVDENEENELSDRERQKREFITMRRVRQLATVQHKWFSLITSMLVWMALWLIGAAIFWRSEDHRHWTYFQALYFAYSTLLTIGFGDFYPVSSLGKAFFVFWSLLAVPTITILISNISDTLIRFVKDITLFIGELTILPGDEPFHDRIKDIFHISWTDKWLQETTGEKNASQDILTDTGNGTERNDFNARRHEVEAEEHKREESARRRGDIAAENVHHYHYLLFREIRKMMELATKNLSKEFDYLEWEYYLALISGQHKPPYESDTEQAKQDLKRQKKFRDWSWIDKKNPLLGEKSEVEWLLNALTEALERELKMASRDYHSPDEGDEVESSAVVGDRGDEGLESGSAREED
;
A
#
# COMPACT_ATOMS: atom_id res chain seq x y z
N MET A 1 -52.61 25.44 2.48
CA MET A 1 -52.87 24.31 1.56
C MET A 1 -51.74 23.35 1.83
N ASN A 2 -51.94 22.53 2.87
CA ASN A 2 -50.96 21.58 3.39
C ASN A 2 -51.03 20.33 2.50
N ASP A 3 -49.90 19.86 2.04
CA ASP A 3 -49.78 18.60 1.30
C ASP A 3 -49.41 17.50 2.31
N PRO A 4 -50.35 16.61 2.67
CA PRO A 4 -50.18 15.67 3.79
C PRO A 4 -49.43 14.37 3.41
N GLY A 5 -48.77 14.32 2.24
CA GLY A 5 -48.22 13.07 1.70
C GLY A 5 -46.71 12.85 1.87
N LEU A 6 -45.95 13.83 2.34
CA LEU A 6 -44.48 13.73 2.38
C LEU A 6 -43.94 13.33 3.75
N ASP A 7 -44.59 13.74 4.84
CA ASP A 7 -44.13 13.47 6.20
C ASP A 7 -44.37 12.01 6.61
N ASP A 8 -45.48 11.40 6.17
CA ASP A 8 -45.77 9.98 6.42
C ASP A 8 -44.81 9.05 5.67
N ALA A 9 -44.37 9.43 4.46
CA ALA A 9 -43.39 8.65 3.70
C ALA A 9 -41.98 8.68 4.33
N ILE A 10 -41.60 9.82 4.94
CA ILE A 10 -40.32 9.95 5.64
C ILE A 10 -40.38 9.24 7.01
N ALA A 11 -41.54 9.27 7.69
CA ALA A 11 -41.75 8.54 8.95
C ALA A 11 -41.77 7.02 8.75
N ASP A 12 -42.36 6.53 7.66
CA ASP A 12 -42.36 5.10 7.31
C ASP A 12 -40.97 4.60 6.86
N GLU A 13 -40.18 5.45 6.19
CA GLU A 13 -38.80 5.11 5.81
C GLU A 13 -37.84 5.15 7.03
N ALA A 14 -38.08 6.05 8.00
CA ALA A 14 -37.37 6.07 9.28
C ALA A 14 -37.71 4.87 10.17
N ASN A 15 -38.98 4.44 10.23
CA ASN A 15 -39.41 3.25 10.97
C ASN A 15 -38.96 1.93 10.29
N ALA A 16 -38.79 1.92 8.96
CA ALA A 16 -38.21 0.76 8.26
C ALA A 16 -36.71 0.58 8.54
N LEU A 17 -35.99 1.66 8.86
CA LEU A 17 -34.58 1.64 9.26
C LEU A 17 -34.39 1.15 10.71
N ASP A 18 -35.35 1.38 11.60
CA ASP A 18 -35.25 1.02 13.03
C ASP A 18 -35.50 -0.48 13.32
N HIS A 19 -36.13 -1.21 12.39
CA HIS A 19 -36.47 -2.64 12.57
C HIS A 19 -35.52 -3.65 11.90
N THR A 20 -34.38 -3.21 11.35
CA THR A 20 -33.39 -4.13 10.70
C THR A 20 -32.11 -4.39 11.50
N LEU A 21 -32.04 -3.97 12.76
CA LEU A 21 -30.92 -4.29 13.65
C LEU A 21 -31.30 -5.38 14.67
N PRO A 22 -31.05 -6.67 14.40
CA PRO A 22 -30.83 -7.61 15.48
C PRO A 22 -29.43 -7.37 16.06
N HIS A 23 -29.41 -7.14 17.37
CA HIS A 23 -28.27 -7.24 18.26
C HIS A 23 -27.29 -8.35 17.87
N ASP A 24 -26.17 -8.00 17.24
CA ASP A 24 -24.98 -8.86 17.23
C ASP A 24 -23.67 -8.05 17.11
N GLU A 25 -23.59 -6.94 17.85
CA GLU A 25 -22.39 -6.09 17.90
C GLU A 25 -21.22 -6.69 18.73
N LYS A 26 -21.26 -8.01 18.98
CA LYS A 26 -20.20 -8.74 19.70
C LYS A 26 -19.39 -9.71 18.83
N SER A 27 -19.69 -9.84 17.53
CA SER A 27 -18.93 -10.73 16.63
C SER A 27 -17.85 -10.04 15.79
N ASP A 28 -18.02 -8.78 15.38
CA ASP A 28 -17.14 -8.19 14.35
C ASP A 28 -15.86 -7.52 14.87
N THR A 29 -15.75 -7.30 16.18
CA THR A 29 -14.51 -6.82 16.81
C THR A 29 -13.55 -7.95 17.21
N ARG A 30 -13.95 -9.23 17.06
CA ARG A 30 -13.09 -10.39 17.40
C ARG A 30 -12.20 -10.88 16.25
N GLU A 31 -12.42 -10.47 15.00
CA GLU A 31 -11.61 -10.95 13.87
C GLU A 31 -10.32 -10.16 13.60
N ILE A 32 -10.16 -8.94 14.13
CA ILE A 32 -8.96 -8.13 13.89
C ILE A 32 -7.81 -8.48 14.87
N ASP A 33 -8.12 -9.01 16.05
CA ASP A 33 -7.15 -9.09 17.16
C ASP A 33 -6.35 -10.43 17.24
N ALA A 34 -6.54 -11.41 16.34
CA ALA A 34 -5.91 -12.74 16.45
C ALA A 34 -5.00 -13.20 15.27
N THR A 35 -4.83 -12.45 14.18
CA THR A 35 -4.31 -13.03 12.91
C THR A 35 -3.07 -12.39 12.29
N HIS A 36 -2.39 -11.42 12.92
CA HIS A 36 -1.25 -10.74 12.30
C HIS A 36 -0.08 -11.66 11.83
N PRO A 37 0.39 -12.67 12.58
CA PRO A 37 1.49 -13.51 12.12
C PRO A 37 1.07 -14.56 11.07
N HIS A 38 -0.20 -14.97 11.05
CA HIS A 38 -0.72 -15.97 10.09
C HIS A 38 -1.09 -15.32 8.74
N ALA A 39 -1.66 -14.12 8.76
CA ALA A 39 -1.96 -13.33 7.57
C ALA A 39 -0.68 -12.89 6.82
N ALA A 40 0.41 -12.60 7.55
CA ALA A 40 1.72 -12.32 6.95
C ALA A 40 2.30 -13.51 6.16
N ARG A 41 2.15 -14.74 6.68
CA ARG A 41 2.66 -15.96 6.00
C ARG A 41 1.95 -16.22 4.67
N TRP A 42 0.64 -15.97 4.63
CA TRP A 42 -0.20 -16.20 3.44
C TRP A 42 -0.29 -15.00 2.50
N TRP A 43 0.32 -13.87 2.85
CA TRP A 43 0.30 -12.65 2.04
C TRP A 43 0.88 -12.86 0.63
N LEU A 44 1.99 -13.60 0.53
CA LEU A 44 2.60 -13.91 -0.76
C LEU A 44 1.60 -14.65 -1.66
N ALA A 45 0.89 -15.64 -1.10
CA ALA A 45 -0.10 -16.42 -1.82
C ALA A 45 -1.36 -15.62 -2.18
N SER A 46 -1.81 -14.73 -1.31
CA SER A 46 -3.03 -13.95 -1.55
C SER A 46 -2.83 -12.76 -2.50
N THR A 47 -1.61 -12.23 -2.61
CA THR A 47 -1.37 -10.94 -3.27
C THR A 47 -0.20 -10.98 -4.27
N ALA A 48 0.97 -11.47 -3.88
CA ALA A 48 2.14 -11.45 -4.74
C ALA A 48 2.05 -12.44 -5.91
N TYR A 49 1.55 -13.66 -5.66
CA TYR A 49 1.44 -14.70 -6.70
C TYR A 49 0.41 -14.35 -7.80
N PRO A 50 -0.81 -13.87 -7.49
CA PRO A 50 -1.73 -13.38 -8.51
C PRO A 50 -1.18 -12.20 -9.30
N LEU A 51 -0.46 -11.30 -8.64
CA LEU A 51 0.18 -10.17 -9.32
C LEU A 51 1.25 -10.65 -10.31
N ALA A 52 2.10 -11.59 -9.89
CA ALA A 52 3.08 -12.22 -10.76
C ALA A 52 2.40 -12.96 -11.94
N ALA A 53 1.28 -13.65 -11.69
CA ALA A 53 0.51 -14.29 -12.75
C ALA A 53 -0.04 -13.26 -13.76
N GLY A 54 -0.55 -12.11 -13.29
CA GLY A 54 -1.03 -11.02 -14.14
C GLY A 54 0.07 -10.33 -14.96
N THR A 55 1.30 -10.26 -14.45
CA THR A 55 2.41 -9.62 -15.17
C THR A 55 3.13 -10.57 -16.13
N PHE A 56 3.46 -11.78 -15.66
CA PHE A 56 4.23 -12.78 -16.41
C PHE A 56 3.37 -13.67 -17.32
N GLY A 57 2.06 -13.77 -17.07
CA GLY A 57 1.13 -14.51 -17.94
C GLY A 57 1.12 -13.98 -19.38
N PRO A 58 0.95 -12.66 -19.61
CA PRO A 58 1.06 -12.05 -20.93
C PRO A 58 2.44 -12.25 -21.58
N MET A 59 3.53 -12.09 -20.81
CA MET A 59 4.90 -12.33 -21.25
C MET A 59 5.10 -13.76 -21.77
N SER A 60 4.60 -14.75 -21.01
CA SER A 60 4.68 -16.17 -21.38
C SER A 60 3.98 -16.46 -22.70
N SER A 61 2.84 -15.81 -22.95
CA SER A 61 2.10 -15.96 -24.22
C SER A 61 2.76 -15.24 -25.37
N ALA A 62 3.39 -14.09 -25.12
CA ALA A 62 4.21 -13.46 -26.14
C ALA A 62 5.35 -14.37 -26.58
N PHE A 63 6.07 -15.00 -25.64
CA PHE A 63 7.12 -15.96 -25.98
C PHE A 63 6.59 -17.24 -26.63
N SER A 64 5.41 -17.72 -26.25
CA SER A 64 4.75 -18.84 -26.93
C SER A 64 4.41 -18.48 -28.38
N ILE A 65 3.91 -17.26 -28.66
CA ILE A 65 3.71 -16.74 -30.02
C ILE A 65 5.03 -16.68 -30.77
N CYS A 66 6.10 -16.18 -30.14
CA CYS A 66 7.43 -16.15 -30.75
C CYS A 66 7.87 -17.56 -31.15
N SER A 67 7.71 -18.54 -30.26
CA SER A 67 8.08 -19.93 -30.55
C SER A 67 7.36 -20.51 -31.77
N LEU A 68 6.16 -20.05 -32.12
CA LEU A 68 5.41 -20.55 -33.28
C LEU A 68 5.79 -19.86 -34.60
N SER A 69 6.37 -18.65 -34.52
CA SER A 69 6.57 -17.80 -35.70
C SER A 69 7.73 -18.22 -36.62
N GLN A 70 8.68 -19.02 -36.12
CA GLN A 70 9.83 -19.52 -36.88
C GLN A 70 10.13 -20.98 -36.53
N PRO A 71 10.76 -21.74 -37.45
CA PRO A 71 11.21 -23.08 -37.14
C PRO A 71 12.27 -23.08 -36.03
N TRP A 72 12.31 -24.16 -35.25
CA TRP A 72 13.15 -24.33 -34.05
C TRP A 72 14.57 -24.77 -34.39
N ARG A 73 14.82 -25.19 -35.63
CA ARG A 73 16.11 -25.70 -36.11
C ARG A 73 16.63 -24.88 -37.29
N MET A 74 17.93 -24.68 -37.32
CA MET A 74 18.66 -24.01 -38.39
C MET A 74 19.97 -24.72 -38.69
N GLU A 75 20.46 -24.56 -39.92
CA GLU A 75 21.78 -25.00 -40.37
C GLU A 75 22.63 -23.78 -40.72
N ILE A 76 23.91 -23.81 -40.32
CA ILE A 76 24.89 -22.80 -40.73
C ILE A 76 25.62 -23.33 -41.97
N LEU A 77 25.45 -22.64 -43.09
CA LEU A 77 26.11 -22.97 -44.33
C LEU A 77 27.62 -22.65 -44.24
N PRO A 78 28.49 -23.35 -44.99
CA PRO A 78 29.94 -23.13 -44.97
C PRO A 78 30.39 -21.70 -45.31
N GLY A 79 29.52 -20.90 -45.95
CA GLY A 79 29.74 -19.48 -46.26
C GLY A 79 29.20 -18.50 -45.22
N GLY A 80 28.80 -18.97 -44.02
CA GLY A 80 28.24 -18.13 -42.95
C GLY A 80 26.78 -17.72 -43.13
N GLY A 81 26.10 -18.25 -44.16
CA GLY A 81 24.66 -18.07 -44.35
C GLY A 81 23.85 -18.97 -43.44
N GLU A 82 22.75 -18.48 -42.91
CA GLU A 82 21.84 -19.26 -42.06
C GLU A 82 20.64 -19.76 -42.87
N ARG A 83 20.31 -21.04 -42.76
CA ARG A 83 19.13 -21.62 -43.39
C ARG A 83 18.23 -22.26 -42.33
N ASP A 84 16.99 -21.79 -42.26
CA ASP A 84 15.99 -22.36 -41.36
C ASP A 84 15.48 -23.70 -41.92
N ILE A 85 15.37 -24.71 -41.05
CA ILE A 85 14.89 -26.05 -41.39
C ILE A 85 13.44 -26.16 -40.94
N THR A 86 12.55 -26.51 -41.85
CA THR A 86 11.13 -26.68 -41.52
C THR A 86 10.92 -27.79 -40.50
N ASP A 87 10.19 -27.47 -39.43
CA ASP A 87 9.84 -28.46 -38.41
C ASP A 87 8.75 -29.42 -38.88
N PRO A 88 8.70 -30.63 -38.30
CA PRO A 88 7.60 -31.56 -38.54
C PRO A 88 6.25 -30.91 -38.21
N LYS A 89 5.22 -31.20 -39.03
CA LYS A 89 3.89 -30.59 -38.85
C LYS A 89 3.28 -30.83 -37.47
N TRP A 90 3.61 -31.95 -36.81
CA TRP A 90 3.13 -32.25 -35.46
C TRP A 90 3.70 -31.28 -34.40
N VAL A 91 4.94 -30.81 -34.56
CA VAL A 91 5.58 -29.82 -33.69
C VAL A 91 4.79 -28.52 -33.74
N THR A 92 4.55 -28.01 -34.95
CA THR A 92 3.79 -26.76 -35.16
C THR A 92 2.35 -26.88 -34.68
N ALA A 93 1.70 -28.03 -34.91
CA ALA A 93 0.32 -28.27 -34.46
C ALA A 93 0.22 -28.30 -32.93
N LEU A 94 1.07 -29.05 -32.24
CA LEU A 94 1.07 -29.10 -30.78
C LEU A 94 1.44 -27.74 -30.17
N ASN A 95 2.39 -27.01 -30.77
CA ASN A 95 2.74 -25.67 -30.31
C ASN A 95 1.54 -24.70 -30.44
N ALA A 96 0.84 -24.70 -31.58
CA ALA A 96 -0.38 -23.92 -31.77
C ALA A 96 -1.50 -24.27 -30.77
N VAL A 97 -1.71 -25.57 -30.49
CA VAL A 97 -2.68 -26.01 -29.47
C VAL A 97 -2.27 -25.52 -28.08
N SER A 98 -0.99 -25.60 -27.74
CA SER A 98 -0.47 -25.11 -26.46
C SER A 98 -0.73 -23.61 -26.28
N LEU A 99 -0.59 -22.82 -27.34
CA LEU A 99 -0.87 -21.38 -27.34
C LEU A 99 -2.35 -21.10 -27.13
N VAL A 100 -3.26 -21.86 -27.75
CA VAL A 100 -4.71 -21.68 -27.57
C VAL A 100 -5.10 -21.86 -26.09
N PHE A 101 -4.61 -22.91 -25.44
CA PHE A 101 -4.86 -23.12 -24.00
C PHE A 101 -4.31 -21.97 -23.15
N ALA A 102 -3.11 -21.47 -23.48
CA ALA A 102 -2.52 -20.36 -22.76
C ALA A 102 -3.28 -19.03 -22.94
N LEU A 103 -3.79 -18.75 -24.14
CA LEU A 103 -4.61 -17.57 -24.42
C LEU A 103 -5.95 -17.64 -23.69
N ILE A 104 -6.59 -18.82 -23.64
CA ILE A 104 -7.81 -19.04 -22.84
C ILE A 104 -7.53 -18.81 -21.35
N ALA A 105 -6.42 -19.32 -20.82
CA ALA A 105 -6.02 -19.11 -19.44
C ALA A 105 -5.75 -17.62 -19.13
N ASN A 106 -5.05 -16.89 -20.01
CA ASN A 106 -4.82 -15.45 -19.84
C ASN A 106 -6.09 -14.61 -19.95
N LEU A 107 -7.03 -15.00 -20.81
CA LEU A 107 -8.33 -14.37 -20.91
C LEU A 107 -9.14 -14.62 -19.63
N ALA A 108 -9.16 -15.85 -19.13
CA ALA A 108 -9.81 -16.20 -17.88
C ALA A 108 -9.21 -15.43 -16.69
N LEU A 109 -7.88 -15.28 -16.64
CA LEU A 109 -7.19 -14.45 -15.63
C LEU A 109 -7.63 -12.98 -15.71
N SER A 110 -7.62 -12.40 -16.90
CA SER A 110 -8.05 -11.02 -17.13
C SER A 110 -9.49 -10.80 -16.69
N LEU A 111 -10.40 -11.69 -17.07
CA LEU A 111 -11.82 -11.62 -16.72
C LEU A 111 -12.07 -11.88 -15.22
N ASN A 112 -11.27 -12.73 -14.60
CA ASN A 112 -11.33 -12.98 -13.17
C ASN A 112 -10.91 -11.75 -12.36
N MET A 113 -9.81 -11.10 -12.76
CA MET A 113 -9.35 -9.85 -12.14
C MET A 113 -10.28 -8.66 -12.41
N ALA A 114 -10.97 -8.67 -13.55
CA ALA A 114 -12.03 -7.70 -13.88
C ALA A 114 -13.36 -7.97 -13.14
N ARG A 115 -13.40 -8.98 -12.24
CA ARG A 115 -14.62 -9.42 -11.52
C ARG A 115 -15.78 -9.80 -12.45
N ARG A 116 -15.48 -10.19 -13.69
CA ARG A 116 -16.47 -10.68 -14.66
C ARG A 116 -16.71 -12.18 -14.50
N ILE A 117 -15.69 -12.94 -14.07
CA ILE A 117 -15.79 -14.38 -13.78
C ILE A 117 -15.42 -14.64 -12.32
N ARG A 118 -16.22 -15.46 -11.64
CA ARG A 118 -16.00 -15.84 -10.23
C ARG A 118 -14.70 -16.63 -10.07
N PHE A 119 -14.04 -16.47 -8.93
CA PHE A 119 -12.77 -17.12 -8.60
C PHE A 119 -12.82 -18.65 -8.75
N GLU A 120 -13.87 -19.28 -8.25
CA GLU A 120 -14.03 -20.75 -8.28
C GLU A 120 -14.07 -21.33 -9.69
N VAL A 121 -14.57 -20.55 -10.66
CA VAL A 121 -14.65 -20.97 -12.07
C VAL A 121 -13.35 -20.64 -12.81
N ALA A 122 -12.76 -19.47 -12.53
CA ALA A 122 -11.59 -19.02 -13.27
C ALA A 122 -10.31 -19.77 -12.89
N GLN A 123 -10.06 -20.02 -11.60
CA GLN A 123 -8.83 -20.67 -11.12
C GLN A 123 -8.54 -22.02 -11.80
N PRO A 124 -9.48 -22.98 -11.89
CA PRO A 124 -9.20 -24.24 -12.56
C PRO A 124 -8.89 -24.04 -14.05
N ILE A 125 -9.60 -23.14 -14.74
CA ILE A 125 -9.34 -22.84 -16.17
C ILE A 125 -7.91 -22.30 -16.36
N ILE A 126 -7.49 -21.37 -15.51
CA ILE A 126 -6.17 -20.75 -15.58
C ILE A 126 -5.07 -21.78 -15.29
N ILE A 127 -5.17 -22.47 -14.15
CA ILE A 127 -4.14 -23.41 -13.68
C ILE A 127 -4.01 -24.60 -14.64
N ILE A 128 -5.13 -25.23 -15.02
CA ILE A 128 -5.12 -26.38 -15.93
C ILE A 128 -4.66 -25.94 -17.32
N GLY A 129 -5.15 -24.80 -17.83
CA GLY A 129 -4.76 -24.29 -19.14
C GLY A 129 -3.25 -24.02 -19.25
N TRP A 130 -2.64 -23.39 -18.24
CA TRP A 130 -1.19 -23.15 -18.21
C TRP A 130 -0.37 -24.42 -18.00
N TYR A 131 -0.81 -25.37 -17.17
CA TYR A 131 -0.11 -26.66 -17.07
C TYR A 131 -0.18 -27.46 -18.38
N ILE A 132 -1.35 -27.53 -19.03
CA ILE A 132 -1.48 -28.18 -20.34
C ILE A 132 -0.53 -27.52 -21.34
N SER A 133 -0.54 -26.20 -21.42
CA SER A 133 0.35 -25.47 -22.32
C SER A 133 1.83 -25.75 -22.03
N SER A 134 2.23 -25.69 -20.75
CA SER A 134 3.60 -25.97 -20.31
C SER A 134 4.04 -27.40 -20.64
N PHE A 135 3.23 -28.41 -20.32
CA PHE A 135 3.58 -29.81 -20.58
C PHE A 135 3.58 -30.16 -22.06
N LEU A 136 2.70 -29.56 -22.86
CA LEU A 136 2.75 -29.69 -24.32
C LEU A 136 4.06 -29.13 -24.87
N LEU A 137 4.42 -27.89 -24.50
CA LEU A 137 5.68 -27.28 -24.93
C LEU A 137 6.89 -28.11 -24.47
N LEU A 138 6.91 -28.56 -23.21
CA LEU A 138 7.97 -29.41 -22.68
C LEU A 138 8.09 -30.74 -23.44
N GLY A 139 6.96 -31.37 -23.78
CA GLY A 139 6.93 -32.58 -24.60
C GLY A 139 7.51 -32.36 -26.00
N ILE A 140 7.22 -31.23 -26.63
CA ILE A 140 7.81 -30.85 -27.93
C ILE A 140 9.31 -30.61 -27.78
N LEU A 141 9.74 -29.87 -26.75
CA LEU A 141 11.16 -29.58 -26.49
C LEU A 141 11.97 -30.86 -26.29
N ILE A 142 11.46 -31.81 -25.49
CA ILE A 142 12.10 -33.12 -25.29
C ILE A 142 12.11 -33.92 -26.60
N GLY A 143 10.98 -33.99 -27.30
CA GLY A 143 10.89 -34.72 -28.57
C GLY A 143 11.86 -34.19 -29.64
N LEU A 144 11.99 -32.87 -29.74
CA LEU A 144 12.96 -32.24 -30.64
C LEU A 144 14.41 -32.45 -30.18
N GLY A 145 14.67 -32.41 -28.88
CA GLY A 145 15.99 -32.71 -28.32
C GLY A 145 16.46 -34.12 -28.63
N VAL A 146 15.55 -35.11 -28.60
CA VAL A 146 15.83 -36.49 -29.01
C VAL A 146 16.13 -36.56 -30.51
N LEU A 147 15.34 -35.89 -31.35
CA LEU A 147 15.58 -35.80 -32.80
C LEU A 147 16.95 -35.18 -33.13
N MET A 148 17.40 -34.20 -32.35
CA MET A 148 18.70 -33.55 -32.55
C MET A 148 19.90 -34.45 -32.19
N TYR A 149 19.70 -35.51 -31.41
CA TYR A 149 20.76 -36.47 -31.07
C TYR A 149 21.07 -37.44 -32.22
N GLU A 150 20.24 -37.48 -33.27
CA GLU A 150 20.49 -38.33 -34.43
C GLU A 150 21.77 -37.90 -35.20
N PRO A 151 22.62 -38.86 -35.64
CA PRO A 151 23.89 -38.56 -36.30
C PRO A 151 23.78 -37.70 -37.56
N GLN A 152 22.62 -37.68 -38.22
CA GLN A 152 22.35 -36.87 -39.41
C GLN A 152 22.21 -35.37 -39.10
N ASN A 153 21.99 -34.99 -37.83
CA ASN A 153 21.73 -33.62 -37.40
C ASN A 153 22.94 -32.93 -36.74
N SER A 154 24.15 -33.49 -36.89
CA SER A 154 25.37 -32.99 -36.22
C SER A 154 25.81 -31.57 -36.61
N GLY A 155 25.20 -30.99 -37.66
CA GLY A 155 25.40 -29.60 -38.10
C GLY A 155 24.26 -28.63 -37.78
N HIS A 156 23.19 -29.09 -37.12
CA HIS A 156 22.02 -28.27 -36.81
C HIS A 156 22.18 -27.54 -35.47
N MET A 157 21.67 -26.31 -35.42
CA MET A 157 21.62 -25.47 -34.22
C MET A 157 20.18 -25.06 -33.90
N TYR A 158 19.93 -24.73 -32.64
CA TYR A 158 18.64 -24.22 -32.19
C TYR A 158 18.48 -22.73 -32.55
N THR A 159 17.30 -22.37 -33.04
CA THR A 159 16.93 -20.99 -33.33
C THR A 159 16.46 -20.26 -32.06
N GLN A 160 16.27 -18.95 -32.15
CA GLN A 160 15.70 -18.14 -31.06
C GLN A 160 14.30 -18.65 -30.64
N ALA A 161 13.50 -19.14 -31.59
CA ALA A 161 12.13 -19.63 -31.34
C ALA A 161 12.08 -20.82 -30.36
N TYR A 162 13.07 -21.72 -30.41
CA TYR A 162 13.23 -22.82 -29.46
C TYR A 162 13.40 -22.31 -28.02
N PHE A 163 14.24 -21.29 -27.83
CA PHE A 163 14.49 -20.71 -26.51
C PHE A 163 13.27 -19.95 -25.99
N TYR A 164 12.56 -19.21 -26.84
CA TYR A 164 11.28 -18.59 -26.45
C TYR A 164 10.23 -19.63 -26.04
N GLY A 165 10.15 -20.79 -26.72
CA GLY A 165 9.29 -21.90 -26.31
C GLY A 165 9.69 -22.48 -24.94
N THR A 166 10.98 -22.56 -24.67
CA THR A 166 11.53 -22.99 -23.37
C THR A 166 11.17 -22.00 -22.25
N PHE A 167 11.34 -20.70 -22.49
CA PHE A 167 10.98 -19.66 -21.52
C PHE A 167 9.48 -19.64 -21.26
N ALA A 168 8.64 -19.76 -22.30
CA ALA A 168 7.19 -19.85 -22.16
C ALA A 168 6.79 -21.06 -21.30
N ALA A 169 7.31 -22.25 -21.61
CA ALA A 169 7.01 -23.47 -20.86
C ALA A 169 7.38 -23.35 -19.37
N GLY A 170 8.58 -22.82 -19.09
CA GLY A 170 9.06 -22.60 -17.73
C GLY A 170 8.23 -21.57 -16.97
N LEU A 171 7.92 -20.42 -17.59
CA LEU A 171 7.09 -19.40 -16.97
C LEU A 171 5.68 -19.91 -16.67
N TYR A 172 5.01 -20.56 -17.63
CA TYR A 172 3.69 -21.16 -17.41
C TYR A 172 3.69 -22.14 -16.24
N PHE A 173 4.71 -22.99 -16.14
CA PHE A 173 4.84 -23.94 -15.03
C PHE A 173 4.98 -23.23 -13.68
N ILE A 174 5.85 -22.23 -13.60
CA ILE A 174 6.11 -21.48 -12.37
C ILE A 174 4.84 -20.73 -11.94
N ILE A 175 4.22 -19.95 -12.83
CA ILE A 175 3.04 -19.16 -12.49
C ILE A 175 1.82 -20.04 -12.18
N ALA A 176 1.63 -21.16 -12.87
CA ALA A 176 0.57 -22.12 -12.54
C ALA A 176 0.78 -22.71 -11.14
N SER A 177 2.02 -23.07 -10.79
CA SER A 177 2.37 -23.61 -9.48
C SER A 177 2.17 -22.59 -8.35
N LEU A 178 2.51 -21.32 -8.59
CA LEU A 178 2.22 -20.23 -7.66
C LEU A 178 0.70 -20.08 -7.44
N LEU A 179 -0.10 -20.13 -8.51
CA LEU A 179 -1.56 -20.06 -8.41
C LEU A 179 -2.19 -21.28 -7.76
N VAL A 180 -1.60 -22.48 -7.87
CA VAL A 180 -2.04 -23.65 -7.10
C VAL A 180 -1.96 -23.37 -5.60
N VAL A 181 -0.85 -22.79 -5.13
CA VAL A 181 -0.70 -22.40 -3.71
C VAL A 181 -1.76 -21.36 -3.33
N THR A 182 -2.01 -20.39 -4.21
CA THR A 182 -3.06 -19.38 -4.00
C THR A 182 -4.46 -19.99 -3.90
N ALA A 183 -4.83 -20.88 -4.83
CA ALA A 183 -6.12 -21.53 -4.87
C ALA A 183 -6.31 -22.47 -3.67
N TRP A 184 -5.26 -23.20 -3.28
CA TRP A 184 -5.28 -24.08 -2.12
C TRP A 184 -5.47 -23.31 -0.81
N GLY A 185 -4.73 -22.21 -0.61
CA GLY A 185 -4.87 -21.37 0.59
C GLY A 185 -6.25 -20.72 0.69
N ALA A 186 -6.84 -20.32 -0.44
CA ALA A 186 -8.21 -19.80 -0.50
C ALA A 186 -9.26 -20.88 -0.18
N HIS A 187 -9.04 -22.12 -0.65
CA HIS A 187 -9.96 -23.23 -0.38
C HIS A 187 -9.95 -23.63 1.10
N LYS A 188 -8.77 -23.61 1.74
CA LYS A 188 -8.57 -23.86 3.17
C LYS A 188 -9.06 -22.72 4.09
N GLY A 189 -9.54 -21.61 3.53
CA GLY A 189 -10.11 -20.50 4.30
C GLY A 189 -9.07 -19.60 4.97
N HIS A 190 -7.81 -19.60 4.51
CA HIS A 190 -6.78 -18.71 5.06
C HIS A 190 -6.97 -17.23 4.67
N TYR A 191 -7.69 -16.97 3.58
CA TYR A 191 -8.04 -15.63 3.08
C TYR A 191 -9.28 -15.72 2.16
N SER A 192 -9.92 -14.58 1.90
CA SER A 192 -11.12 -14.51 1.08
C SER A 192 -10.90 -15.07 -0.32
N ARG A 193 -11.91 -15.79 -0.85
CA ARG A 193 -11.91 -16.32 -2.21
C ARG A 193 -12.08 -15.24 -3.28
N GLU A 194 -12.39 -14.02 -2.89
CA GLU A 194 -12.38 -12.88 -3.79
C GLU A 194 -11.00 -12.23 -3.83
N TYR A 195 -10.45 -12.09 -5.05
CA TYR A 195 -9.31 -11.23 -5.27
C TYR A 195 -9.71 -9.77 -5.03
N LYS A 196 -9.45 -9.26 -3.82
CA LYS A 196 -9.42 -7.82 -3.54
C LYS A 196 -8.14 -7.20 -4.11
N LEU A 197 -7.91 -7.36 -5.41
CA LEU A 197 -6.77 -6.74 -6.08
C LEU A 197 -7.04 -5.23 -6.19
N THR A 198 -6.01 -4.42 -5.93
CA THR A 198 -6.11 -2.96 -6.04
C THR A 198 -6.21 -2.54 -7.50
N THR A 199 -6.72 -1.34 -7.75
CA THR A 199 -6.80 -0.78 -9.11
C THR A 199 -5.44 -0.80 -9.80
N SER A 200 -4.37 -0.47 -9.07
CA SER A 200 -2.96 -0.50 -9.50
C SER A 200 -2.52 -1.87 -10.04
N GLN A 201 -3.02 -2.97 -9.48
CA GLN A 201 -2.66 -4.34 -9.90
C GLN A 201 -3.33 -4.71 -11.22
N ARG A 202 -4.60 -4.33 -11.38
CA ARG A 202 -5.36 -4.55 -12.62
C ARG A 202 -4.80 -3.70 -13.77
N THR A 203 -4.43 -2.45 -13.49
CA THR A 203 -3.83 -1.57 -14.49
C THR A 203 -2.47 -2.08 -14.93
N LEU A 204 -1.64 -2.60 -14.01
CA LEU A 204 -0.35 -3.17 -14.37
C LEU A 204 -0.49 -4.34 -15.35
N MET A 205 -1.43 -5.26 -15.11
CA MET A 205 -1.71 -6.38 -16.03
C MET A 205 -2.15 -5.89 -17.43
N LEU A 206 -3.06 -4.91 -17.50
CA LEU A 206 -3.48 -4.36 -18.80
C LEU A 206 -2.32 -3.69 -19.53
N GLN A 207 -1.48 -2.95 -18.79
CA GLN A 207 -0.29 -2.32 -19.35
C GLN A 207 0.73 -3.35 -19.86
N THR A 208 0.93 -4.49 -19.17
CA THR A 208 1.83 -5.55 -19.67
C THR A 208 1.27 -6.22 -20.93
N ILE A 209 -0.05 -6.45 -21.02
CA ILE A 209 -0.68 -6.96 -22.24
C ILE A 209 -0.47 -5.98 -23.40
N ILE A 210 -0.72 -4.69 -23.17
CA ILE A 210 -0.52 -3.63 -24.18
C ILE A 210 0.96 -3.58 -24.60
N LEU A 211 1.90 -3.66 -23.67
CA LEU A 211 3.33 -3.68 -23.95
C LEU A 211 3.71 -4.82 -24.90
N PHE A 212 3.26 -6.05 -24.63
CA PHE A 212 3.60 -7.20 -25.49
C PHE A 212 2.92 -7.14 -26.86
N ILE A 213 1.68 -6.65 -26.93
CA ILE A 213 1.02 -6.40 -28.23
C ILE A 213 1.81 -5.37 -29.03
N TYR A 214 2.24 -4.28 -28.37
CA TYR A 214 3.02 -3.22 -28.98
C TYR A 214 4.40 -3.71 -29.45
N LEU A 215 5.08 -4.49 -28.62
CA LEU A 215 6.37 -5.10 -28.91
C LEU A 215 6.26 -6.03 -30.13
N LEU A 216 5.39 -7.05 -30.08
CA LEU A 216 5.21 -8.01 -31.17
C LEU A 216 4.71 -7.36 -32.46
N GLY A 217 3.79 -6.40 -32.35
CA GLY A 217 3.27 -5.64 -33.48
C GLY A 217 4.36 -4.80 -34.16
N GLY A 218 5.16 -4.09 -33.36
CA GLY A 218 6.34 -3.37 -33.83
C GLY A 218 7.33 -4.29 -34.55
N SER A 219 7.66 -5.43 -33.93
CA SER A 219 8.55 -6.44 -34.54
C SER A 219 8.03 -6.95 -35.88
N ALA A 220 6.72 -7.23 -35.99
CA ALA A 220 6.12 -7.70 -37.24
C ALA A 220 6.19 -6.66 -38.36
N VAL A 221 5.95 -5.39 -38.03
CA VAL A 221 6.04 -4.28 -38.98
C VAL A 221 7.48 -4.11 -39.47
N TYR A 222 8.45 -4.03 -38.56
CA TYR A 222 9.86 -3.82 -38.91
C TYR A 222 10.50 -5.02 -39.61
N ALA A 223 10.14 -6.25 -39.23
CA ALA A 223 10.57 -7.45 -39.95
C ALA A 223 10.18 -7.39 -41.44
N ARG A 224 9.00 -6.85 -41.74
CA ARG A 224 8.49 -6.78 -43.11
C ARG A 224 9.05 -5.59 -43.90
N ILE A 225 9.28 -4.47 -43.25
CA ILE A 225 9.82 -3.25 -43.90
C ILE A 225 11.32 -3.36 -44.15
N GLU A 226 12.08 -3.82 -43.15
CA GLU A 226 13.55 -3.88 -43.21
C GLU A 226 14.07 -5.24 -43.70
N GLY A 227 13.17 -6.22 -43.90
CA GLY A 227 13.55 -7.57 -44.35
C GLY A 227 14.27 -8.41 -43.30
N TRP A 228 14.17 -8.03 -42.02
CA TRP A 228 14.78 -8.79 -40.93
C TRP A 228 14.01 -10.06 -40.60
N LYS A 229 14.70 -11.06 -40.05
CA LYS A 229 14.03 -12.19 -39.38
C LYS A 229 13.15 -11.62 -38.26
N PHE A 230 11.95 -12.18 -38.10
CA PHE A 230 10.99 -11.69 -37.08
C PHE A 230 11.62 -11.63 -35.68
N MET A 231 12.43 -12.62 -35.31
CA MET A 231 13.10 -12.65 -34.00
C MET A 231 14.20 -11.59 -33.84
N ASP A 232 14.93 -11.27 -34.91
CA ASP A 232 15.91 -10.20 -34.87
C ASP A 232 15.21 -8.83 -34.81
N ALA A 233 14.07 -8.68 -35.49
CA ALA A 233 13.22 -7.50 -35.35
C ALA A 233 12.60 -7.38 -33.94
N LEU A 234 12.32 -8.51 -33.27
CA LEU A 234 11.89 -8.52 -31.87
C LEU A 234 12.97 -8.09 -30.92
N TYR A 235 14.18 -8.62 -31.09
CA TYR A 235 15.36 -8.18 -30.35
C TYR A 235 15.61 -6.67 -30.53
N TRP A 236 15.50 -6.17 -31.77
CA TRP A 236 15.60 -4.74 -32.06
C TRP A 236 14.49 -3.91 -31.41
N ALA A 237 13.25 -4.37 -31.54
CA ALA A 237 12.08 -3.70 -31.00
C ALA A 237 12.18 -3.56 -29.47
N ASP A 238 12.69 -4.60 -28.79
CA ASP A 238 12.88 -4.64 -27.34
C ASP A 238 13.91 -3.61 -26.87
N PHE A 239 15.16 -3.63 -27.39
CA PHE A 239 16.17 -2.69 -26.93
C PHE A 239 15.87 -1.24 -27.33
N THR A 240 15.07 -1.04 -28.38
CA THR A 240 14.58 0.29 -28.79
C THR A 240 13.51 0.79 -27.82
N LEU A 241 12.57 -0.08 -27.46
CA LEU A 241 11.47 0.21 -26.53
C LEU A 241 11.98 0.49 -25.11
N LEU A 242 13.01 -0.24 -24.68
CA LEU A 242 13.69 -0.08 -23.39
C LEU A 242 14.75 1.03 -23.40
N THR A 243 14.85 1.82 -24.47
CA THR A 243 15.79 2.94 -24.62
C THR A 243 17.27 2.58 -24.42
N ILE A 244 17.63 1.31 -24.67
CA ILE A 244 19.02 0.83 -24.55
C ILE A 244 19.82 1.25 -25.78
N GLY A 245 19.29 1.00 -26.99
CA GLY A 245 19.88 1.52 -28.23
C GLY A 245 21.24 0.92 -28.65
N ILE A 246 21.43 -0.40 -28.55
CA ILE A 246 22.69 -1.10 -28.90
C ILE A 246 23.22 -0.74 -30.29
N GLY A 247 22.33 -0.51 -31.26
CA GLY A 247 22.71 -0.02 -32.59
C GLY A 247 23.22 -1.09 -33.58
N ASN A 248 23.21 -2.37 -33.22
CA ASN A 248 23.59 -3.46 -34.12
C ASN A 248 22.52 -3.75 -35.21
N PHE A 249 21.25 -3.50 -34.89
CA PHE A 249 20.16 -3.42 -35.86
C PHE A 249 19.63 -1.98 -35.86
N VAL A 250 19.48 -1.38 -37.04
CA VAL A 250 18.96 -0.03 -37.21
C VAL A 250 18.15 0.09 -38.49
N PRO A 251 16.98 0.75 -38.49
CA PRO A 251 16.19 0.90 -39.70
C PRO A 251 16.96 1.72 -40.75
N ILE A 252 17.12 1.13 -41.93
CA ILE A 252 17.81 1.75 -43.06
C ILE A 252 16.82 2.38 -44.04
N THR A 253 15.58 1.88 -44.09
CA THR A 253 14.57 2.41 -45.00
C THR A 253 14.04 3.76 -44.53
N HIS A 254 13.66 4.63 -45.48
CA HIS A 254 13.02 5.91 -45.17
C HIS A 254 11.72 5.72 -44.38
N LEU A 255 10.92 4.70 -44.74
CA LEU A 255 9.69 4.36 -44.04
C LEU A 255 9.96 3.89 -42.61
N GLY A 256 10.91 2.97 -42.41
CA GLY A 256 11.28 2.46 -41.09
C GLY A 256 11.81 3.55 -40.16
N ARG A 257 12.62 4.49 -40.68
CA ARG A 257 13.06 5.67 -39.93
C ARG A 257 11.92 6.64 -39.61
N GLY A 258 10.98 6.82 -40.53
CA GLY A 258 9.78 7.65 -40.30
C GLY A 258 8.84 7.06 -39.23
N LEU A 259 8.64 5.74 -39.25
CA LEU A 259 7.82 5.03 -38.25
C LEU A 259 8.50 4.95 -36.88
N LEU A 260 9.82 5.14 -36.80
CA LEU A 260 10.57 5.06 -35.54
C LEU A 260 10.14 6.16 -34.57
N PHE A 261 9.83 7.37 -35.05
CA PHE A 261 9.44 8.48 -34.20
C PHE A 261 8.17 8.17 -33.36
N PRO A 262 7.02 7.83 -33.97
CA PRO A 262 5.84 7.47 -33.19
C PRO A 262 6.04 6.15 -32.42
N TYR A 263 6.81 5.19 -32.98
CA TYR A 263 7.06 3.91 -32.32
C TYR A 263 7.82 4.06 -31.00
N ALA A 264 8.91 4.85 -31.00
CA ALA A 264 9.71 5.10 -29.81
C ALA A 264 8.92 5.89 -28.76
N VAL A 265 8.18 6.93 -29.16
CA VAL A 265 7.38 7.74 -28.23
C VAL A 265 6.30 6.91 -27.55
N GLY A 266 5.50 6.15 -28.32
CA GLY A 266 4.46 5.28 -27.74
C GLY A 266 5.06 4.24 -26.79
N GLY A 267 6.24 3.73 -27.16
CA GLY A 267 6.96 2.78 -26.34
C GLY A 267 7.43 3.31 -24.99
N ILE A 268 8.10 4.47 -24.99
CA ILE A 268 8.57 5.15 -23.77
C ILE A 268 7.40 5.49 -22.85
N VAL A 269 6.26 5.91 -23.40
CA VAL A 269 5.05 6.19 -22.62
C VAL A 269 4.54 4.93 -21.93
N ILE A 270 4.42 3.80 -22.65
CA ILE A 270 3.99 2.53 -22.05
C ILE A 270 4.95 2.10 -20.94
N LEU A 271 6.27 2.20 -21.18
CA LEU A 271 7.28 1.87 -20.18
C LEU A 271 7.16 2.76 -18.93
N GLY A 272 6.97 4.07 -19.10
CA GLY A 272 6.77 5.01 -17.99
C GLY A 272 5.51 4.72 -17.16
N LEU A 273 4.42 4.32 -17.81
CA LEU A 273 3.19 3.90 -17.14
C LEU A 273 3.38 2.62 -16.32
N ILE A 274 4.11 1.64 -16.86
CA ILE A 274 4.45 0.40 -16.14
C ILE A 274 5.32 0.72 -14.93
N ILE A 275 6.37 1.52 -15.09
CA ILE A 275 7.25 1.93 -13.99
C ILE A 275 6.46 2.65 -12.89
N SER A 276 5.59 3.58 -13.27
CA SER A 276 4.74 4.30 -12.32
C SER A 276 3.81 3.34 -11.57
N SER A 277 3.19 2.40 -12.27
CA SER A 277 2.29 1.41 -11.66
C SER A 277 3.04 0.46 -10.72
N ILE A 278 4.24 0.00 -11.09
CA ILE A 278 5.08 -0.83 -10.22
C ILE A 278 5.51 -0.05 -8.97
N ARG A 279 5.90 1.23 -9.11
CA ARG A 279 6.20 2.10 -7.97
C ARG A 279 5.00 2.22 -7.03
N THR A 280 3.83 2.52 -7.57
CA THR A 280 2.59 2.61 -6.77
C THR A 280 2.30 1.31 -6.05
N LEU A 281 2.46 0.16 -6.71
CA LEU A 281 2.28 -1.16 -6.08
C LEU A 281 3.27 -1.42 -4.94
N MET A 282 4.53 -1.05 -5.14
CA MET A 282 5.57 -1.17 -4.14
C MET A 282 5.27 -0.28 -2.92
N LEU A 283 4.81 0.95 -3.16
CA LEU A 283 4.41 1.87 -2.10
C LEU A 283 3.14 1.41 -1.35
N GLU A 284 2.16 0.87 -2.08
CA GLU A 284 0.85 0.47 -1.55
C GLU A 284 0.94 -0.82 -0.72
N HIS A 285 1.76 -1.81 -1.13
CA HIS A 285 1.77 -3.15 -0.49
C HIS A 285 3.08 -3.53 0.19
N GLY A 286 4.22 -3.02 -0.29
CA GLY A 286 5.52 -3.28 0.34
C GLY A 286 5.70 -2.51 1.65
N ARG A 287 4.99 -1.38 1.80
CA ARG A 287 5.23 -0.41 2.87
C ARG A 287 4.35 -0.57 4.11
N GLN A 288 3.26 -1.33 4.06
CA GLN A 288 2.32 -1.45 5.19
C GLN A 288 2.52 -2.77 5.96
N LYS A 289 2.36 -3.93 5.32
CA LYS A 289 2.45 -5.21 6.04
C LYS A 289 3.84 -5.58 6.54
N ILE A 290 4.89 -5.26 5.77
CA ILE A 290 6.27 -5.38 6.25
C ILE A 290 6.53 -4.32 7.33
N ALA A 291 5.88 -3.15 7.25
CA ALA A 291 5.93 -2.13 8.28
C ALA A 291 5.47 -2.66 9.63
N ASP A 292 4.30 -3.26 9.65
CA ASP A 292 3.70 -3.78 10.88
C ASP A 292 4.55 -4.89 11.50
N LEU A 293 5.14 -5.75 10.65
CA LEU A 293 6.00 -6.85 11.09
C LEU A 293 7.31 -6.36 11.73
N LEU A 294 8.05 -5.43 11.12
CA LEU A 294 9.27 -4.93 11.77
C LEU A 294 8.91 -4.00 12.93
N THR A 295 7.83 -3.22 12.84
CA THR A 295 7.34 -2.40 13.97
C THR A 295 7.06 -3.28 15.19
N ALA A 296 6.37 -4.41 15.03
CA ALA A 296 6.12 -5.34 16.12
C ALA A 296 7.39 -5.99 16.69
N ARG A 297 8.36 -6.35 15.83
CA ARG A 297 9.66 -6.89 16.27
C ARG A 297 10.48 -5.84 17.02
N THR A 298 10.54 -4.63 16.49
CA THR A 298 11.29 -3.50 17.02
C THR A 298 10.68 -3.01 18.33
N HIS A 299 9.34 -2.94 18.41
CA HIS A 299 8.60 -2.70 19.66
C HIS A 299 8.99 -3.72 20.73
N LYS A 300 8.89 -5.02 20.45
CA LYS A 300 9.22 -6.07 21.42
C LYS A 300 10.67 -6.00 21.90
N PHE A 301 11.61 -5.73 20.98
CA PHE A 301 13.04 -5.62 21.31
C PHE A 301 13.33 -4.39 22.17
N LEU A 302 12.82 -3.22 21.78
CA LEU A 302 13.10 -1.96 22.45
C LEU A 302 12.37 -1.83 23.79
N VAL A 303 11.15 -2.35 23.91
CA VAL A 303 10.44 -2.42 25.20
C VAL A 303 11.21 -3.32 26.16
N LYS A 304 11.66 -4.51 25.72
CA LYS A 304 12.50 -5.38 26.55
C LYS A 304 13.80 -4.69 26.99
N GLN A 305 14.37 -3.87 26.12
CA GLN A 305 15.58 -3.12 26.42
C GLN A 305 15.34 -1.93 27.36
N ALA A 306 14.20 -1.27 27.27
CA ALA A 306 13.82 -0.14 28.13
C ALA A 306 13.54 -0.56 29.59
N PHE A 307 13.23 -1.83 29.83
CA PHE A 307 13.10 -2.43 31.17
C PHE A 307 14.38 -3.15 31.66
N SER A 308 15.46 -3.15 30.86
CA SER A 308 16.74 -3.79 31.23
C SER A 308 17.58 -2.87 32.13
N GLU A 309 18.36 -3.44 33.06
CA GLU A 309 19.24 -2.67 33.97
C GLU A 309 20.38 -1.94 33.27
N ARG A 310 20.70 -2.37 32.04
CA ARG A 310 21.76 -1.74 31.26
C ARG A 310 21.24 -0.44 30.66
N ASN A 311 21.67 0.69 31.22
CA ASN A 311 21.39 2.01 30.66
C ASN A 311 21.88 2.05 29.20
N ASN A 312 20.95 2.22 28.27
CA ASN A 312 21.23 2.10 26.85
C ASN A 312 20.93 3.43 26.16
N ARG A 313 21.83 3.93 25.31
CA ARG A 313 21.67 5.24 24.66
C ARG A 313 20.40 5.36 23.79
N LEU A 314 19.89 4.23 23.30
CA LEU A 314 18.79 4.18 22.33
C LEU A 314 17.41 4.46 22.94
N VAL A 315 17.13 4.06 24.19
CA VAL A 315 15.81 4.22 24.82
C VAL A 315 15.94 4.67 26.27
N PRO A 316 15.07 5.58 26.77
CA PRO A 316 15.02 5.93 28.18
C PRO A 316 14.76 4.69 29.05
N ASN A 317 15.34 4.63 30.24
CA ASN A 317 15.00 3.60 31.21
C ASN A 317 13.59 3.84 31.75
N LEU A 318 12.73 2.82 31.66
CA LEU A 318 11.32 2.88 32.05
C LEU A 318 11.05 2.28 33.44
N ARG A 319 12.08 1.78 34.15
CA ARG A 319 11.90 1.36 35.55
C ARG A 319 11.60 2.59 36.41
N VAL A 320 10.52 2.50 37.18
CA VAL A 320 10.11 3.46 38.21
C VAL A 320 10.43 2.80 39.55
N ASP A 321 11.10 3.52 40.46
CA ASP A 321 11.32 3.03 41.82
C ASP A 321 9.97 3.00 42.57
N GLU A 322 9.65 1.86 43.19
CA GLU A 322 8.35 1.61 43.87
C GLU A 322 8.07 2.56 45.06
N ASN A 323 9.03 3.39 45.46
CA ASN A 323 8.93 4.24 46.64
C ASN A 323 8.43 5.68 46.37
N GLU A 324 8.16 6.06 45.11
CA GLU A 324 7.68 7.40 44.74
C GLU A 324 6.30 7.37 44.04
N GLU A 325 5.25 7.03 44.80
CA GLU A 325 3.85 7.23 44.38
C GLU A 325 3.44 8.71 44.55
N ASN A 326 3.64 9.52 43.51
CA ASN A 326 3.13 10.90 43.40
C ASN A 326 2.54 11.12 42.00
N GLU A 327 1.51 11.96 41.84
CA GLU A 327 0.90 12.26 40.52
C GLU A 327 1.91 12.81 39.49
N LEU A 328 2.96 13.49 39.97
CA LEU A 328 4.08 13.95 39.14
C LEU A 328 4.90 12.76 38.57
N SER A 329 5.01 11.66 39.30
CA SER A 329 5.70 10.42 38.91
C SER A 329 4.98 9.71 37.76
N ASP A 330 3.64 9.67 37.79
CA ASP A 330 2.82 9.07 36.73
C ASP A 330 2.92 9.84 35.40
N ARG A 331 2.88 11.18 35.46
CA ARG A 331 3.03 12.04 34.28
C ARG A 331 4.42 11.90 33.66
N GLU A 332 5.46 11.79 34.48
CA GLU A 332 6.82 11.52 34.00
C GLU A 332 6.95 10.14 33.38
N ARG A 333 6.34 9.11 33.98
CA ARG A 333 6.31 7.76 33.43
C ARG A 333 5.68 7.76 32.03
N GLN A 334 4.48 8.32 31.87
CA GLN A 334 3.79 8.40 30.58
C GLN A 334 4.60 9.16 29.52
N LYS A 335 5.27 10.25 29.90
CA LYS A 335 6.18 10.99 29.02
C LYS A 335 7.35 10.12 28.55
N ARG A 336 7.98 9.35 29.45
CA ARG A 336 9.07 8.43 29.09
C ARG A 336 8.57 7.30 28.18
N GLU A 337 7.38 6.77 28.44
CA GLU A 337 6.75 5.76 27.58
C GLU A 337 6.47 6.32 26.17
N PHE A 338 5.92 7.54 26.07
CA PHE A 338 5.66 8.23 24.81
C PHE A 338 6.95 8.43 23.99
N ILE A 339 8.00 8.98 24.61
CA ILE A 339 9.30 9.20 23.95
C ILE A 339 9.87 7.87 23.45
N THR A 340 9.77 6.82 24.27
CA THR A 340 10.22 5.47 23.89
C THR A 340 9.47 4.98 22.65
N MET A 341 8.14 5.13 22.62
CA MET A 341 7.32 4.70 21.48
C MET A 341 7.58 5.53 20.22
N ARG A 342 7.82 6.83 20.35
CA ARG A 342 8.18 7.68 19.21
C ARG A 342 9.53 7.26 18.61
N ARG A 343 10.51 6.90 19.46
CA ARG A 343 11.78 6.30 18.99
C ARG A 343 11.58 4.94 18.33
N VAL A 344 10.72 4.07 18.88
CA VAL A 344 10.36 2.77 18.29
C VAL A 344 9.81 2.97 16.88
N ARG A 345 8.83 3.88 16.72
CA ARG A 345 8.21 4.20 15.43
C ARG A 345 9.23 4.73 14.43
N GLN A 346 10.08 5.68 14.85
CA GLN A 346 11.11 6.25 13.98
C GLN A 346 12.14 5.20 13.54
N LEU A 347 12.68 4.41 14.48
CA LEU A 347 13.61 3.32 14.18
C LEU A 347 12.98 2.28 13.24
N ALA A 348 11.71 1.93 13.44
CA ALA A 348 10.98 1.05 12.53
C ALA A 348 10.93 1.68 11.12
N THR A 349 10.47 2.93 10.97
CA THR A 349 10.38 3.58 9.63
C THR A 349 11.73 3.67 8.90
N VAL A 350 12.81 3.93 9.61
CA VAL A 350 14.17 3.96 9.03
C VAL A 350 14.62 2.56 8.64
N GLN A 351 14.44 1.57 9.52
CA GLN A 351 14.72 0.17 9.21
C GLN A 351 13.93 -0.31 7.98
N HIS A 352 12.67 0.14 7.81
CA HIS A 352 11.87 -0.15 6.62
C HIS A 352 12.47 0.42 5.35
N LYS A 353 12.87 1.70 5.35
CA LYS A 353 13.49 2.35 4.20
C LYS A 353 14.79 1.64 3.80
N TRP A 354 15.64 1.34 4.78
CA TRP A 354 16.88 0.59 4.54
C TRP A 354 16.65 -0.84 4.07
N PHE A 355 15.68 -1.56 4.65
CA PHE A 355 15.33 -2.90 4.20
C PHE A 355 14.82 -2.91 2.76
N SER A 356 13.96 -1.95 2.41
CA SER A 356 13.47 -1.76 1.04
C SER A 356 14.62 -1.45 0.07
N LEU A 357 15.54 -0.57 0.46
CA LEU A 357 16.72 -0.23 -0.34
C LEU A 357 17.63 -1.45 -0.54
N ILE A 358 17.99 -2.15 0.54
CA ILE A 358 18.84 -3.35 0.51
C ILE A 358 18.20 -4.45 -0.34
N THR A 359 16.92 -4.72 -0.16
CA THR A 359 16.23 -5.75 -0.97
C THR A 359 16.19 -5.38 -2.45
N SER A 360 15.88 -4.12 -2.80
CA SER A 360 15.93 -3.66 -4.20
C SER A 360 17.35 -3.72 -4.79
N MET A 361 18.37 -3.39 -3.99
CA MET A 361 19.78 -3.49 -4.40
C MET A 361 20.21 -4.94 -4.60
N LEU A 362 19.77 -5.86 -3.74
CA LEU A 362 20.06 -7.29 -3.88
C LEU A 362 19.44 -7.88 -5.15
N VAL A 363 18.18 -7.56 -5.44
CA VAL A 363 17.52 -8.01 -6.68
C VAL A 363 18.22 -7.45 -7.91
N TRP A 364 18.57 -6.17 -7.89
CA TRP A 364 19.33 -5.53 -8.95
C TRP A 364 20.70 -6.20 -9.19
N MET A 365 21.46 -6.44 -8.11
CA MET A 365 22.75 -7.12 -8.17
C MET A 365 22.60 -8.56 -8.68
N ALA A 366 21.57 -9.28 -8.26
CA ALA A 366 21.29 -10.62 -8.75
C ALA A 366 21.00 -10.63 -10.26
N LEU A 367 20.14 -9.72 -10.75
CA LEU A 367 19.86 -9.61 -12.19
C LEU A 367 21.11 -9.26 -12.99
N TRP A 368 21.98 -8.39 -12.46
CA TRP A 368 23.23 -8.03 -13.12
C TRP A 368 24.22 -9.20 -13.17
N LEU A 369 24.54 -9.81 -12.03
CA LEU A 369 25.56 -10.87 -11.94
C LEU A 369 25.10 -12.17 -12.60
N ILE A 370 23.85 -12.59 -12.39
CA ILE A 370 23.31 -13.81 -13.00
C ILE A 370 23.13 -13.58 -14.51
N GLY A 371 22.65 -12.40 -14.92
CA GLY A 371 22.56 -12.04 -16.33
C GLY A 371 23.92 -12.12 -17.03
N ALA A 372 24.96 -11.52 -16.42
CA ALA A 372 26.34 -11.59 -16.92
C ALA A 372 26.85 -13.03 -17.05
N ALA A 373 26.57 -13.90 -16.07
CA ALA A 373 26.98 -15.30 -16.12
C ALA A 373 26.32 -16.06 -17.28
N ILE A 374 25.05 -15.77 -17.58
CA ILE A 374 24.32 -16.39 -18.70
C ILE A 374 24.86 -15.86 -20.03
N PHE A 375 25.09 -14.55 -20.16
CA PHE A 375 25.68 -13.97 -21.37
C PHE A 375 27.08 -14.54 -21.65
N TRP A 376 27.93 -14.62 -20.62
CA TRP A 376 29.24 -15.26 -20.70
C TRP A 376 29.14 -16.69 -21.23
N ARG A 377 28.21 -17.49 -20.71
CA ARG A 377 28.02 -18.87 -21.17
C ARG A 377 27.42 -18.99 -22.57
N SER A 378 26.55 -18.06 -22.96
CA SER A 378 25.88 -18.06 -24.27
C SER A 378 26.80 -17.61 -25.41
N GLU A 379 27.71 -16.67 -25.14
CA GLU A 379 28.62 -16.07 -26.13
C GLU A 379 30.03 -16.69 -26.07
N ASP A 380 30.16 -17.91 -25.55
CA ASP A 380 31.44 -18.63 -25.43
C ASP A 380 32.17 -18.81 -26.78
N HIS A 381 31.41 -18.93 -27.87
CA HIS A 381 31.92 -19.01 -29.25
C HIS A 381 32.69 -17.75 -29.70
N ARG A 382 32.49 -16.60 -29.05
CA ARG A 382 33.22 -15.35 -29.28
C ARG A 382 34.31 -15.07 -28.23
N HIS A 383 34.56 -16.03 -27.34
CA HIS A 383 35.54 -15.93 -26.26
C HIS A 383 35.34 -14.69 -25.38
N TRP A 384 34.08 -14.34 -25.08
CA TRP A 384 33.80 -13.31 -24.09
C TRP A 384 34.38 -13.70 -22.74
N THR A 385 35.13 -12.79 -22.13
CA THR A 385 35.50 -12.92 -20.72
C THR A 385 34.28 -12.62 -19.85
N TYR A 386 34.24 -13.19 -18.64
CA TYR A 386 33.16 -12.87 -17.70
C TYR A 386 33.07 -11.36 -17.42
N PHE A 387 34.20 -10.66 -17.38
CA PHE A 387 34.22 -9.21 -17.19
C PHE A 387 33.57 -8.44 -18.36
N GLN A 388 33.79 -8.87 -19.61
CA GLN A 388 33.10 -8.28 -20.77
C GLN A 388 31.59 -8.51 -20.70
N ALA A 389 31.15 -9.71 -20.30
CA ALA A 389 29.74 -9.99 -20.08
C ALA A 389 29.15 -9.15 -18.93
N LEU A 390 29.93 -8.95 -17.85
CA LEU A 390 29.56 -8.08 -16.72
C LEU A 390 29.42 -6.62 -17.16
N TYR A 391 30.39 -6.12 -17.93
CA TYR A 391 30.39 -4.77 -18.49
C TYR A 391 29.20 -4.54 -19.42
N PHE A 392 28.97 -5.47 -20.35
CA PHE A 392 27.82 -5.47 -21.25
C PHE A 392 26.50 -5.47 -20.48
N ALA A 393 26.35 -6.36 -19.51
CA ALA A 393 25.14 -6.42 -18.69
C ALA A 393 24.93 -5.12 -17.90
N TYR A 394 26.00 -4.52 -17.36
CA TYR A 394 25.91 -3.25 -16.63
C TYR A 394 25.48 -2.08 -17.53
N SER A 395 26.16 -1.89 -18.66
CA SER A 395 25.89 -0.79 -19.59
C SER A 395 24.51 -0.91 -20.24
N THR A 396 24.07 -2.15 -20.51
CA THR A 396 22.72 -2.44 -21.01
C THR A 396 21.66 -2.18 -19.95
N LEU A 397 21.89 -2.63 -18.72
CA LEU A 397 20.93 -2.49 -17.62
C LEU A 397 20.75 -1.03 -17.21
N LEU A 398 21.78 -0.19 -17.35
CA LEU A 398 21.70 1.27 -17.21
C LEU A 398 21.17 1.99 -18.45
N THR A 399 20.73 1.26 -19.47
CA THR A 399 20.23 1.79 -20.75
C THR A 399 21.22 2.76 -21.42
N ILE A 400 22.53 2.50 -21.29
CA ILE A 400 23.59 3.26 -21.95
C ILE A 400 23.83 2.71 -23.37
N GLY A 401 23.95 1.38 -23.47
CA GLY A 401 24.00 0.66 -24.74
C GLY A 401 25.09 1.11 -25.72
N PHE A 402 26.35 1.09 -25.31
CA PHE A 402 27.48 1.52 -26.16
C PHE A 402 27.60 0.77 -27.51
N GLY A 403 27.07 -0.46 -27.60
CA GLY A 403 27.06 -1.23 -28.85
C GLY A 403 28.38 -1.90 -29.21
N ASP A 404 29.39 -1.83 -28.33
CA ASP A 404 30.70 -2.46 -28.50
C ASP A 404 30.65 -3.99 -28.26
N PHE A 405 29.84 -4.42 -27.28
CA PHE A 405 29.47 -5.81 -27.06
C PHE A 405 27.97 -6.00 -27.25
N TYR A 406 27.57 -7.07 -27.92
CA TYR A 406 26.17 -7.48 -28.08
C TYR A 406 26.07 -8.97 -28.37
N PRO A 407 25.00 -9.65 -27.90
CA PRO A 407 24.79 -11.06 -28.14
C PRO A 407 24.53 -11.35 -29.61
N VAL A 408 25.17 -12.39 -30.14
CA VAL A 408 24.96 -12.87 -31.51
C VAL A 408 24.34 -14.27 -31.51
N SER A 409 24.58 -15.06 -30.47
CA SER A 409 23.98 -16.39 -30.34
C SER A 409 22.45 -16.33 -30.24
N SER A 410 21.78 -17.38 -30.74
CA SER A 410 20.33 -17.53 -30.62
C SER A 410 19.85 -17.48 -29.16
N LEU A 411 20.61 -18.12 -28.25
CA LEU A 411 20.30 -18.08 -26.82
C LEU A 411 20.53 -16.67 -26.24
N GLY A 412 21.66 -16.03 -26.57
CA GLY A 412 22.01 -14.72 -26.05
C GLY A 412 20.99 -13.65 -26.45
N LYS A 413 20.55 -13.63 -27.71
CA LYS A 413 19.51 -12.70 -28.19
C LYS A 413 18.15 -12.94 -27.53
N ALA A 414 17.72 -14.21 -27.44
CA ALA A 414 16.43 -14.54 -26.79
C ALA A 414 16.46 -14.26 -25.29
N PHE A 415 17.56 -14.60 -24.62
CA PHE A 415 17.76 -14.32 -23.20
C PHE A 415 17.83 -12.81 -22.94
N PHE A 416 18.46 -12.04 -23.82
CA PHE A 416 18.49 -10.58 -23.72
C PHE A 416 17.08 -10.01 -23.62
N VAL A 417 16.17 -10.37 -24.54
CA VAL A 417 14.78 -9.87 -24.54
C VAL A 417 14.07 -10.27 -23.25
N PHE A 418 14.25 -11.50 -22.76
CA PHE A 418 13.66 -11.93 -21.50
C PHE A 418 14.20 -11.16 -20.30
N TRP A 419 15.51 -11.02 -20.22
CA TRP A 419 16.21 -10.42 -19.09
C TRP A 419 16.04 -8.89 -19.05
N SER A 420 16.11 -8.21 -20.18
CA SER A 420 16.00 -6.75 -20.31
C SER A 420 14.63 -6.25 -19.81
N LEU A 421 13.55 -6.96 -20.16
CA LEU A 421 12.18 -6.68 -19.72
C LEU A 421 11.98 -6.76 -18.19
N LEU A 422 12.88 -7.44 -17.48
CA LEU A 422 12.89 -7.53 -16.02
C LEU A 422 13.92 -6.58 -15.39
N ALA A 423 15.09 -6.47 -16.02
CA ALA A 423 16.21 -5.67 -15.58
C ALA A 423 15.89 -4.17 -15.58
N VAL A 424 15.36 -3.65 -16.69
CA VAL A 424 15.14 -2.21 -16.87
C VAL A 424 14.11 -1.64 -15.88
N PRO A 425 12.93 -2.26 -15.66
CA PRO A 425 12.03 -1.78 -14.60
C PRO A 425 12.66 -1.86 -13.20
N THR A 426 13.49 -2.88 -12.94
CA THR A 426 14.13 -3.06 -11.62
C THR A 426 15.13 -1.95 -11.30
N ILE A 427 15.97 -1.53 -12.27
CA ILE A 427 16.89 -0.41 -12.04
C ILE A 427 16.11 0.90 -11.81
N THR A 428 15.00 1.14 -12.51
CA THR A 428 14.24 2.38 -12.30
C THR A 428 13.63 2.43 -10.90
N ILE A 429 13.19 1.28 -10.38
CA ILE A 429 12.72 1.16 -8.99
C ILE A 429 13.86 1.44 -8.01
N LEU A 430 15.05 0.88 -8.25
CA LEU A 430 16.23 1.13 -7.42
C LEU A 430 16.61 2.62 -7.43
N ILE A 431 16.68 3.24 -8.61
CA ILE A 431 16.94 4.68 -8.76
C ILE A 431 15.90 5.50 -7.99
N SER A 432 14.63 5.12 -8.04
CA SER A 432 13.57 5.79 -7.28
C SER A 432 13.83 5.73 -5.77
N ASN A 433 14.13 4.55 -5.24
CA ASN A 433 14.37 4.35 -3.80
C ASN A 433 15.65 5.08 -3.34
N ILE A 434 16.68 5.08 -4.19
CA ILE A 434 17.91 5.84 -3.95
C ILE A 434 17.61 7.33 -4.00
N SER A 435 16.84 7.83 -4.98
CA SER A 435 16.52 9.25 -5.15
C SER A 435 15.84 9.84 -3.91
N ASP A 436 14.87 9.16 -3.32
CA ASP A 436 14.22 9.60 -2.07
C ASP A 436 15.21 9.75 -0.89
N THR A 437 16.27 8.95 -0.89
CA THR A 437 17.34 8.98 0.12
C THR A 437 18.40 10.03 -0.23
N LEU A 438 18.76 10.12 -1.51
CA LEU A 438 19.81 10.96 -2.05
C LEU A 438 19.41 12.43 -2.04
N ILE A 439 18.12 12.75 -2.21
CA ILE A 439 17.60 14.12 -2.06
C ILE A 439 17.91 14.67 -0.66
N ARG A 440 17.78 13.85 0.40
CA ARG A 440 18.12 14.26 1.76
C ARG A 440 19.62 14.49 1.91
N PHE A 441 20.42 13.53 1.44
CA PHE A 441 21.88 13.63 1.48
C PHE A 441 22.41 14.86 0.70
N VAL A 442 21.87 15.11 -0.50
CA VAL A 442 22.24 16.28 -1.30
C VAL A 442 21.76 17.57 -0.63
N LYS A 443 20.57 17.59 -0.02
CA LYS A 443 20.12 18.75 0.78
C LYS A 443 21.08 19.02 1.93
N ASP A 444 21.50 17.99 2.67
CA ASP A 444 22.41 18.11 3.79
C ASP A 444 23.80 18.60 3.34
N ILE A 445 24.32 18.07 2.22
CA ILE A 445 25.56 18.57 1.60
C ILE A 445 25.39 20.01 1.11
N THR A 446 24.26 20.34 0.48
CA THR A 446 24.01 21.69 -0.06
C THR A 446 23.92 22.70 1.06
N LEU A 447 23.25 22.35 2.16
CA LEU A 447 23.21 23.16 3.37
C LEU A 447 24.59 23.28 4.01
N PHE A 448 25.37 22.19 4.09
CA PHE A 448 26.76 22.24 4.56
C PHE A 448 27.63 23.15 3.69
N ILE A 449 27.52 23.07 2.36
CA ILE A 449 28.25 23.95 1.43
C ILE A 449 27.76 25.39 1.55
N GLY A 450 26.45 25.59 1.73
CA GLY A 450 25.83 26.89 1.99
C GLY A 450 26.34 27.50 3.29
N GLU A 451 26.40 26.73 4.37
CA GLU A 451 26.98 27.13 5.65
C GLU A 451 28.48 27.42 5.54
N LEU A 452 29.21 26.60 4.76
CA LEU A 452 30.64 26.79 4.48
C LEU A 452 30.91 28.08 3.67
N THR A 453 29.95 28.53 2.87
CA THR A 453 30.14 29.63 1.91
C THR A 453 29.45 30.93 2.36
N ILE A 454 28.40 30.89 3.20
CA ILE A 454 27.46 32.02 3.39
C ILE A 454 27.30 32.46 4.87
N LEU A 455 27.67 31.68 5.89
CA LEU A 455 27.50 32.08 7.31
C LEU A 455 28.79 31.93 8.13
N PRO A 456 29.36 33.02 8.69
CA PRO A 456 30.49 32.94 9.60
C PRO A 456 29.96 32.50 10.98
N GLY A 457 29.92 31.19 11.23
CA GLY A 457 29.71 30.66 12.58
C GLY A 457 31.03 30.62 13.36
N ASP A 458 30.99 30.81 14.67
CA ASP A 458 32.16 30.93 15.56
C ASP A 458 32.85 29.59 15.92
N GLU A 459 32.41 28.45 15.39
CA GLU A 459 32.96 27.14 15.79
C GLU A 459 34.09 26.61 14.88
N PRO A 460 35.14 25.98 15.44
CA PRO A 460 36.28 25.47 14.67
C PRO A 460 35.91 24.33 13.71
N PHE A 461 36.51 24.38 12.51
CA PHE A 461 36.27 23.47 11.36
C PHE A 461 36.29 21.96 11.70
N HIS A 462 37.14 21.56 12.65
CA HIS A 462 37.32 20.15 13.01
C HIS A 462 36.11 19.57 13.78
N ASP A 463 35.44 20.37 14.62
CA ASP A 463 34.28 19.89 15.39
C ASP A 463 33.04 19.76 14.50
N ARG A 464 32.91 20.60 13.46
CA ARG A 464 31.83 20.49 12.46
C ARG A 464 31.98 19.29 11.53
N ILE A 465 33.21 18.90 11.17
CA ILE A 465 33.48 17.68 10.40
C ILE A 465 33.21 16.43 11.23
N LYS A 466 33.52 16.47 12.53
CA LYS A 466 33.28 15.36 13.46
C LYS A 466 31.79 15.05 13.62
N ASP A 467 30.93 16.05 13.56
CA ASP A 467 29.46 15.90 13.53
C ASP A 467 28.93 15.22 12.24
N ILE A 468 29.64 15.36 11.11
CA ILE A 468 29.29 14.71 9.84
C ILE A 468 29.79 13.26 9.82
N PHE A 469 30.95 12.97 10.41
CA PHE A 469 31.44 11.60 10.51
C PHE A 469 30.78 10.80 11.65
N HIS A 470 30.32 11.47 12.71
CA HIS A 470 29.37 10.92 13.67
C HIS A 470 27.93 11.18 13.24
N ILE A 471 27.58 10.73 12.03
CA ILE A 471 26.18 10.47 11.63
C ILE A 471 25.60 9.42 12.60
N SER A 472 25.26 9.85 13.81
CA SER A 472 24.13 9.36 14.57
C SER A 472 22.94 10.04 13.91
N TRP A 473 22.42 9.40 12.86
CA TRP A 473 21.24 9.84 12.08
C TRP A 473 20.00 10.08 12.96
N THR A 474 20.08 9.77 14.25
CA THR A 474 19.04 9.93 15.26
C THR A 474 19.21 11.18 16.11
N ASP A 475 20.41 11.55 16.57
CA ASP A 475 20.54 12.46 17.73
C ASP A 475 20.35 13.94 17.39
N LYS A 476 20.84 14.42 16.24
CA LYS A 476 20.73 15.84 15.85
C LYS A 476 19.31 16.22 15.41
N TRP A 477 18.60 15.28 14.80
CA TRP A 477 17.19 15.43 14.41
C TRP A 477 16.22 15.23 15.60
N LEU A 478 16.64 14.47 16.63
CA LEU A 478 15.91 14.31 17.91
C LEU A 478 15.87 15.60 18.74
N GLN A 479 16.90 16.43 18.68
CA GLN A 479 16.98 17.65 19.48
C GLN A 479 16.05 18.77 18.96
N GLU A 480 15.77 18.79 17.66
CA GLU A 480 14.81 19.70 17.02
C GLU A 480 13.34 19.37 17.33
N THR A 481 13.04 18.13 17.73
CA THR A 481 11.68 17.66 18.00
C THR A 481 11.33 17.59 19.49
N THR A 482 12.29 17.89 20.38
CA THR A 482 12.08 17.91 21.84
C THR A 482 11.64 19.25 22.43
N GLY A 483 11.36 20.26 21.58
CA GLY A 483 10.61 21.44 22.01
C GLY A 483 11.41 22.47 22.82
N GLU A 484 12.53 22.95 22.30
CA GLU A 484 13.07 24.26 22.68
C GLU A 484 13.58 25.01 21.44
N LYS A 485 12.65 25.64 20.72
CA LYS A 485 12.88 26.92 20.01
C LYS A 485 11.54 27.53 19.59
N ASN A 486 11.42 28.82 19.86
CA ASN A 486 10.24 29.67 19.73
C ASN A 486 9.53 29.49 18.38
N ALA A 487 8.29 28.99 18.42
CA ALA A 487 7.34 29.10 17.33
C ALA A 487 6.73 30.51 17.35
N SER A 488 7.44 31.46 16.74
CA SER A 488 6.90 32.76 16.37
C SER A 488 7.26 33.02 14.91
N GLN A 489 6.25 33.41 14.12
CA GLN A 489 6.31 33.75 12.69
C GLN A 489 6.64 32.57 11.75
N ASP A 490 5.61 31.97 11.14
CA ASP A 490 5.28 32.28 9.74
C ASP A 490 4.02 31.54 9.29
N ILE A 491 3.45 32.04 8.19
CA ILE A 491 2.23 31.61 7.47
C ILE A 491 1.01 32.50 7.77
N LEU A 492 1.12 33.75 7.32
CA LEU A 492 0.01 34.44 6.66
C LEU A 492 0.37 34.62 5.19
N THR A 493 -0.39 34.00 4.30
CA THR A 493 -0.76 34.50 2.96
C THR A 493 -1.61 33.43 2.29
N ASP A 494 -2.93 33.59 2.40
CA ASP A 494 -3.90 32.84 1.61
C ASP A 494 -4.27 33.69 0.38
N THR A 495 -4.06 33.12 -0.82
CA THR A 495 -4.60 33.68 -2.07
C THR A 495 -5.14 32.54 -2.94
N GLY A 496 -6.47 32.49 -3.05
CA GLY A 496 -7.23 32.10 -4.25
C GLY A 496 -7.57 30.62 -4.44
N ASN A 497 -8.82 30.22 -4.17
CA ASN A 497 -9.92 30.25 -5.16
C ASN A 497 -11.23 29.65 -4.59
N GLY A 498 -12.31 30.46 -4.61
CA GLY A 498 -13.71 30.04 -4.41
C GLY A 498 -14.24 29.32 -5.65
N THR A 499 -15.31 28.52 -5.57
CA THR A 499 -16.66 29.02 -5.21
C THR A 499 -17.61 27.98 -4.60
N GLU A 500 -17.17 26.76 -4.28
CA GLU A 500 -18.06 25.74 -3.64
C GLU A 500 -17.82 25.57 -2.13
N ARG A 501 -16.81 26.25 -1.58
CA ARG A 501 -16.35 26.07 -0.18
C ARG A 501 -17.03 27.00 0.83
N ASN A 502 -17.82 27.97 0.38
CA ASN A 502 -18.40 29.01 1.23
C ASN A 502 -19.68 28.57 1.95
N ASP A 503 -20.52 27.73 1.35
CA ASP A 503 -21.80 27.35 1.97
C ASP A 503 -21.60 26.33 3.12
N PHE A 504 -20.57 25.49 3.02
CA PHE A 504 -20.22 24.52 4.07
C PHE A 504 -19.51 25.18 5.26
N ASN A 505 -18.65 26.17 5.03
CA ASN A 505 -17.96 26.89 6.10
C ASN A 505 -18.90 27.85 6.85
N ALA A 506 -19.94 28.39 6.20
CA ALA A 506 -20.93 29.24 6.83
C ALA A 506 -21.79 28.48 7.86
N ARG A 507 -22.36 27.32 7.47
CA ARG A 507 -23.17 26.48 8.38
C ARG A 507 -22.37 25.92 9.58
N ARG A 508 -21.05 25.75 9.43
CA ARG A 508 -20.15 25.29 10.51
C ARG A 508 -19.90 26.35 11.59
N HIS A 509 -19.75 27.62 11.19
CA HIS A 509 -19.57 28.71 12.15
C HIS A 509 -20.86 29.06 12.91
N GLU A 510 -22.02 28.73 12.34
CA GLU A 510 -23.32 28.95 12.96
C GLU A 510 -23.50 28.09 14.23
N VAL A 511 -23.11 26.81 14.18
CA VAL A 511 -23.17 25.91 15.35
C VAL A 511 -22.20 26.34 16.46
N GLU A 512 -20.97 26.75 16.12
CA GLU A 512 -20.01 27.29 17.09
C GLU A 512 -20.54 28.59 17.73
N ALA A 513 -21.15 29.46 16.92
CA ALA A 513 -21.74 30.71 17.39
C ALA A 513 -23.00 30.47 18.25
N GLU A 514 -23.77 29.42 17.97
CA GLU A 514 -24.92 29.02 18.78
C GLU A 514 -24.50 28.47 20.14
N GLU A 515 -23.52 27.57 20.20
CA GLU A 515 -23.02 27.05 21.49
C GLU A 515 -22.34 28.14 22.32
N HIS A 516 -21.57 29.04 21.69
CA HIS A 516 -21.00 30.22 22.36
C HIS A 516 -22.10 31.18 22.86
N LYS A 517 -23.18 31.37 22.10
CA LYS A 517 -24.35 32.16 22.57
C LYS A 517 -25.05 31.48 23.75
N ARG A 518 -25.12 30.14 23.75
CA ARG A 518 -25.71 29.35 24.86
C ARG A 518 -24.83 29.45 26.12
N GLU A 519 -23.51 29.39 25.99
CA GLU A 519 -22.55 29.68 27.06
C GLU A 519 -22.77 31.07 27.65
N GLU A 520 -22.82 32.12 26.82
CA GLU A 520 -23.09 33.49 27.28
C GLU A 520 -24.46 33.62 27.97
N SER A 521 -25.47 32.90 27.49
CA SER A 521 -26.81 32.91 28.08
C SER A 521 -26.85 32.21 29.45
N ALA A 522 -26.09 31.11 29.62
CA ALA A 522 -25.92 30.43 30.90
C ALA A 522 -25.15 31.30 31.90
N ARG A 523 -24.07 31.97 31.44
CA ARG A 523 -23.31 32.94 32.23
C ARG A 523 -24.18 34.11 32.70
N ARG A 524 -25.08 34.62 31.86
CA ARG A 524 -26.05 35.67 32.24
C ARG A 524 -27.11 35.18 33.24
N ARG A 525 -27.43 33.89 33.24
CA ARG A 525 -28.35 33.26 34.21
C ARG A 525 -27.66 32.86 35.52
N GLY A 526 -26.33 32.95 35.61
CA GLY A 526 -25.55 32.56 36.78
C GLY A 526 -25.41 31.04 36.97
N ASP A 527 -25.73 30.24 35.94
CA ASP A 527 -25.65 28.78 35.99
C ASP A 527 -24.27 28.30 35.51
N ILE A 528 -23.39 28.09 36.49
CA ILE A 528 -21.98 27.72 36.29
C ILE A 528 -21.85 26.30 35.70
N ALA A 529 -22.80 25.40 35.97
CA ALA A 529 -22.75 24.02 35.48
C ALA A 529 -23.07 23.97 33.98
N ALA A 530 -24.15 24.62 33.56
CA ALA A 530 -24.52 24.72 32.15
C ALA A 530 -23.47 25.50 31.33
N GLU A 531 -22.88 26.56 31.89
CA GLU A 531 -21.81 27.33 31.24
C GLU A 531 -20.61 26.44 30.90
N ASN A 532 -20.11 25.67 31.87
CA ASN A 532 -18.93 24.82 31.66
C ASN A 532 -19.19 23.66 30.69
N VAL A 533 -20.42 23.14 30.61
CA VAL A 533 -20.81 22.11 29.63
C VAL A 533 -20.81 22.67 28.20
N HIS A 534 -21.43 23.83 27.98
CA HIS A 534 -21.41 24.49 26.67
C HIS A 534 -19.99 24.92 26.25
N HIS A 535 -19.17 25.37 27.20
CA HIS A 535 -17.76 25.68 26.96
C HIS A 535 -16.96 24.46 26.49
N TYR A 536 -17.19 23.30 27.11
CA TYR A 536 -16.54 22.04 26.73
C TYR A 536 -16.99 21.56 25.34
N HIS A 537 -18.27 21.67 24.99
CA HIS A 537 -18.75 21.38 23.63
C HIS A 537 -18.11 22.30 22.59
N TYR A 538 -18.02 23.60 22.88
CA TYR A 538 -17.34 24.56 22.02
C TYR A 538 -15.87 24.18 21.77
N LEU A 539 -15.14 23.78 22.82
CA LEU A 539 -13.76 23.32 22.69
C LEU A 539 -13.64 22.07 21.80
N LEU A 540 -14.53 21.09 21.97
CA LEU A 540 -14.55 19.89 21.12
C LEU A 540 -14.79 20.26 19.65
N PHE A 541 -15.78 21.10 19.35
CA PHE A 541 -16.06 21.57 17.98
C PHE A 541 -14.86 22.28 17.37
N ARG A 542 -14.23 23.19 18.11
CA ARG A 542 -13.07 23.96 17.65
C ARG A 542 -11.90 23.05 17.31
N GLU A 543 -11.57 22.10 18.17
CA GLU A 543 -10.44 21.20 17.93
C GLU A 543 -10.74 20.15 16.83
N ILE A 544 -11.98 19.66 16.71
CA ILE A 544 -12.40 18.81 15.57
C ILE A 544 -12.21 19.57 14.25
N ARG A 545 -12.59 20.85 14.20
CA ARG A 545 -12.39 21.69 13.00
C ARG A 545 -10.93 21.82 12.63
N LYS A 546 -10.07 22.07 13.62
CA LYS A 546 -8.61 22.15 13.44
C LYS A 546 -8.03 20.84 12.91
N MET A 547 -8.46 19.69 13.46
CA MET A 547 -8.02 18.37 12.98
C MET A 547 -8.51 18.07 11.56
N MET A 548 -9.75 18.45 11.23
CA MET A 548 -10.30 18.30 9.89
C MET A 548 -9.57 19.16 8.86
N GLU A 549 -9.16 20.38 9.24
CA GLU A 549 -8.33 21.24 8.38
C GLU A 549 -6.95 20.64 8.13
N LEU A 550 -6.29 20.12 9.18
CA LEU A 550 -5.01 19.41 9.07
C LEU A 550 -5.11 18.18 8.17
N ALA A 551 -6.18 17.40 8.33
CA ALA A 551 -6.46 16.22 7.50
C ALA A 551 -6.68 16.61 6.03
N THR A 552 -7.46 17.68 5.77
CA THR A 552 -7.76 18.14 4.41
C THR A 552 -6.52 18.71 3.70
N LYS A 553 -5.59 19.30 4.46
CA LYS A 553 -4.31 19.81 3.93
C LYS A 553 -3.27 18.69 3.68
N ASN A 554 -3.59 17.42 3.91
CA ASN A 554 -2.65 16.28 3.88
C ASN A 554 -1.38 16.53 4.73
N LEU A 555 -1.51 17.30 5.81
CA LEU A 555 -0.39 17.61 6.68
C LEU A 555 -0.22 16.46 7.69
N SER A 556 0.83 15.65 7.53
CA SER A 556 1.20 14.65 8.53
C SER A 556 1.88 15.34 9.72
N LYS A 557 1.11 16.09 10.50
CA LYS A 557 1.60 16.68 11.75
C LYS A 557 1.81 15.56 12.76
N GLU A 558 3.02 15.47 13.31
CA GLU A 558 3.29 14.67 14.50
C GLU A 558 3.13 15.58 15.72
N PHE A 559 2.28 15.19 16.66
CA PHE A 559 1.99 16.00 17.84
C PHE A 559 2.99 15.74 18.96
N ASP A 560 3.31 16.78 19.72
CA ASP A 560 4.17 16.66 20.88
C ASP A 560 3.45 16.06 22.08
N TYR A 561 4.20 15.61 23.08
CA TYR A 561 3.63 14.97 24.27
C TYR A 561 2.61 15.87 24.97
N LEU A 562 2.91 17.17 25.09
CA LEU A 562 2.01 18.14 25.73
C LEU A 562 0.72 18.35 24.92
N GLU A 563 0.81 18.33 23.59
CA GLU A 563 -0.37 18.41 22.72
C GLU A 563 -1.21 17.14 22.86
N TRP A 564 -0.58 15.96 22.84
CA TRP A 564 -1.24 14.68 23.07
C TRP A 564 -1.93 14.61 24.43
N GLU A 565 -1.26 15.09 25.48
CA GLU A 565 -1.83 15.18 26.81
C GLU A 565 -3.06 16.09 26.85
N TYR A 566 -3.00 17.26 26.20
CA TYR A 566 -4.14 18.17 26.07
C TYR A 566 -5.34 17.48 25.40
N TYR A 567 -5.11 16.80 24.27
CA TYR A 567 -6.21 16.12 23.57
C TYR A 567 -6.75 14.92 24.36
N LEU A 568 -5.91 14.15 25.06
CA LEU A 568 -6.37 13.07 25.94
C LEU A 568 -7.17 13.59 27.13
N ALA A 569 -6.77 14.72 27.72
CA ALA A 569 -7.52 15.41 28.76
C ALA A 569 -8.87 15.92 28.25
N LEU A 570 -8.92 16.40 27.00
CA LEU A 570 -10.16 16.80 26.34
C LEU A 570 -11.06 15.59 26.08
N ILE A 571 -10.55 14.49 25.51
CA ILE A 571 -11.34 13.28 25.21
C ILE A 571 -11.86 12.58 26.48
N SER A 572 -11.10 12.65 27.58
CA SER A 572 -11.47 12.01 28.85
C SER A 572 -12.53 12.77 29.66
N GLY A 573 -12.88 14.00 29.26
CA GLY A 573 -13.84 14.83 29.97
C GLY A 573 -13.29 15.40 31.29
N GLN A 574 -11.97 15.57 31.43
CA GLN A 574 -11.37 16.21 32.62
C GLN A 574 -11.77 17.68 32.79
N HIS A 575 -12.16 18.35 31.70
CA HIS A 575 -12.59 19.74 31.71
C HIS A 575 -14.09 19.90 32.04
N LYS A 576 -14.81 18.80 32.32
CA LYS A 576 -16.22 18.81 32.68
C LYS A 576 -16.39 19.30 34.13
N PRO A 577 -17.43 20.08 34.44
CA PRO A 577 -17.75 20.41 35.83
C PRO A 577 -18.10 19.13 36.61
N PRO A 578 -17.70 19.00 37.89
CA PRO A 578 -18.05 17.85 38.71
C PRO A 578 -19.57 17.79 38.91
N TYR A 579 -20.17 16.65 38.55
CA TYR A 579 -21.57 16.34 38.87
C TYR A 579 -21.69 15.97 40.36
N GLU A 580 -22.90 16.03 40.93
CA GLU A 580 -23.15 15.46 42.26
C GLU A 580 -22.71 13.99 42.32
N SER A 581 -22.04 13.62 43.42
CA SER A 581 -21.22 12.40 43.53
C SER A 581 -21.97 11.07 43.36
N ASP A 582 -23.31 11.09 43.40
CA ASP A 582 -24.15 9.88 43.42
C ASP A 582 -24.84 9.53 42.09
N THR A 583 -24.73 10.36 41.04
CA THR A 583 -25.30 10.00 39.73
C THR A 583 -24.49 8.92 39.03
N GLU A 584 -25.18 8.03 38.30
CA GLU A 584 -24.54 7.02 37.45
C GLU A 584 -23.62 7.64 36.37
N GLN A 585 -23.92 8.88 35.95
CA GLN A 585 -23.08 9.66 35.05
C GLN A 585 -21.73 10.04 35.71
N ALA A 586 -21.74 10.53 36.96
CA ALA A 586 -20.52 10.85 37.71
C ALA A 586 -19.60 9.63 37.87
N LYS A 587 -20.18 8.45 38.13
CA LYS A 587 -19.42 7.18 38.24
C LYS A 587 -18.82 6.77 36.90
N GLN A 588 -19.53 6.94 35.79
CA GLN A 588 -19.03 6.60 34.45
C GLN A 588 -17.92 7.55 33.99
N ASP A 589 -18.06 8.85 34.29
CA ASP A 589 -17.04 9.86 33.97
C ASP A 589 -15.79 9.66 34.82
N LEU A 590 -15.93 9.37 36.12
CA LEU A 590 -14.80 9.04 36.99
C LEU A 590 -14.07 7.77 36.52
N LYS A 591 -14.81 6.73 36.11
CA LYS A 591 -14.23 5.51 35.54
C LYS A 591 -13.46 5.79 34.25
N ARG A 592 -13.93 6.74 33.44
CA ARG A 592 -13.27 7.18 32.19
C ARG A 592 -12.01 7.98 32.47
N GLN A 593 -12.09 8.97 33.34
CA GLN A 593 -10.94 9.75 33.78
C GLN A 593 -9.86 8.84 34.38
N LYS A 594 -10.25 7.86 35.20
CA LYS A 594 -9.33 6.84 35.71
C LYS A 594 -8.69 6.00 34.60
N LYS A 595 -9.47 5.57 33.59
CA LYS A 595 -8.95 4.81 32.44
C LYS A 595 -7.89 5.60 31.65
N PHE A 596 -8.09 6.90 31.45
CA PHE A 596 -7.12 7.75 30.75
C PHE A 596 -5.93 8.14 31.63
N ARG A 597 -6.13 8.28 32.94
CA ARG A 597 -5.04 8.47 33.90
C ARG A 597 -4.11 7.25 33.96
N ASP A 598 -4.68 6.05 33.93
CA ASP A 598 -3.93 4.79 33.96
C ASP A 598 -3.43 4.36 32.55
N TRP A 599 -3.52 5.25 31.55
CA TRP A 599 -3.13 4.95 30.17
C TRP A 599 -1.63 4.70 30.04
N SER A 600 -1.26 3.64 29.32
CA SER A 600 0.13 3.34 28.98
C SER A 600 0.37 3.44 27.48
N TRP A 601 1.42 4.13 27.08
CA TRP A 601 1.83 4.23 25.68
C TRP A 601 2.52 2.93 25.21
N ILE A 602 2.96 2.06 26.10
CA ILE A 602 3.63 0.79 25.73
C ILE A 602 2.65 -0.23 25.17
N ASP A 603 1.37 -0.12 25.53
CA ASP A 603 0.34 -1.07 25.13
C ASP A 603 0.18 -1.16 23.61
N LYS A 604 -0.16 -2.36 23.15
CA LYS A 604 -0.31 -2.67 21.72
C LYS A 604 -1.41 -1.84 21.02
N LYS A 605 -2.33 -1.24 21.78
CA LYS A 605 -3.45 -0.43 21.27
C LYS A 605 -3.13 1.07 21.24
N ASN A 606 -1.86 1.45 21.38
CA ASN A 606 -1.43 2.84 21.33
C ASN A 606 -1.65 3.47 19.93
N PRO A 607 -2.24 4.68 19.84
CA PRO A 607 -2.39 5.41 18.57
C PRO A 607 -1.11 5.65 17.79
N LEU A 608 0.06 5.73 18.43
CA LEU A 608 1.35 5.96 17.77
C LEU A 608 1.80 4.78 16.90
N LEU A 609 1.29 3.57 17.15
CA LEU A 609 1.62 2.35 16.42
C LEU A 609 0.50 1.93 15.45
N GLY A 610 -0.60 2.68 15.40
CA GLY A 610 -1.73 2.40 14.53
C GLY A 610 -1.48 2.74 13.07
N GLU A 611 -2.31 2.17 12.18
CA GLU A 611 -2.27 2.44 10.73
C GLU A 611 -2.73 3.86 10.37
N LYS A 612 -3.56 4.46 11.22
CA LYS A 612 -4.13 5.81 11.04
C LYS A 612 -3.08 6.88 11.36
N SER A 613 -3.17 8.02 10.66
CA SER A 613 -2.38 9.19 11.05
C SER A 613 -2.80 9.70 12.44
N GLU A 614 -1.91 10.37 13.17
CA GLU A 614 -2.24 10.92 14.50
C GLU A 614 -3.44 11.88 14.42
N VAL A 615 -3.50 12.70 13.36
CA VAL A 615 -4.60 13.61 13.07
C VAL A 615 -5.92 12.85 12.87
N GLU A 616 -5.91 11.78 12.09
CA GLU A 616 -7.11 10.96 11.81
C GLU A 616 -7.58 10.20 13.06
N TRP A 617 -6.64 9.72 13.87
CA TRP A 617 -6.98 9.09 15.15
C TRP A 617 -7.62 10.11 16.10
N LEU A 618 -7.00 11.28 16.27
CA LEU A 618 -7.51 12.35 17.12
C LEU A 618 -8.87 12.87 16.63
N LEU A 619 -9.04 13.03 15.32
CA LEU A 619 -10.31 13.43 14.73
C LEU A 619 -11.42 12.44 15.11
N ASN A 620 -11.20 11.15 14.88
CA ASN A 620 -12.18 10.11 15.25
C ASN A 620 -12.47 10.12 16.75
N ALA A 621 -11.42 10.18 17.60
CA ALA A 621 -11.58 10.15 19.05
C ALA A 621 -12.32 11.38 19.59
N LEU A 622 -12.07 12.56 19.03
CA LEU A 622 -12.77 13.80 19.38
C LEU A 622 -14.21 13.80 18.87
N THR A 623 -14.47 13.31 17.66
CA THR A 623 -15.83 13.18 17.12
C THR A 623 -16.66 12.19 17.94
N GLU A 624 -16.09 11.05 18.32
CA GLU A 624 -16.77 10.14 19.24
C GLU A 624 -17.01 10.75 20.62
N ALA A 625 -16.07 11.57 21.13
CA ALA A 625 -16.27 12.28 22.38
C ALA A 625 -17.46 13.24 22.28
N LEU A 626 -17.51 14.04 21.20
CA LEU A 626 -18.62 14.95 20.93
C LEU A 626 -19.95 14.22 20.76
N GLU A 627 -19.98 13.13 19.98
CA GLU A 627 -21.20 12.34 19.77
C GLU A 627 -21.76 11.78 21.09
N ARG A 628 -20.86 11.32 21.97
CA ARG A 628 -21.26 10.85 23.30
C ARG A 628 -21.88 11.97 24.14
N GLU A 629 -21.27 13.15 24.15
CA GLU A 629 -21.80 14.28 24.92
C GLU A 629 -23.13 14.77 24.35
N LEU A 630 -23.28 14.85 23.03
CA LEU A 630 -24.54 15.22 22.39
C LEU A 630 -25.66 14.21 22.67
N LYS A 631 -25.34 12.91 22.67
CA LYS A 631 -26.28 11.84 23.08
C LYS A 631 -26.69 11.97 24.54
N MET A 632 -25.79 12.42 25.42
CA MET A 632 -26.12 12.69 26.83
C MET A 632 -27.02 13.92 26.96
N ALA A 633 -26.66 15.03 26.32
CA ALA A 633 -27.46 16.26 26.32
C ALA A 633 -28.87 16.03 25.75
N SER A 634 -29.02 15.17 24.73
CA SER A 634 -30.31 14.79 24.18
C SER A 634 -31.18 13.97 25.14
N ARG A 635 -30.58 13.12 25.98
CA ARG A 635 -31.30 12.30 26.96
C ARG A 635 -31.84 13.15 28.11
N ASP A 636 -31.08 14.13 28.55
CA ASP A 636 -31.50 15.07 29.58
C ASP A 636 -32.65 15.97 29.09
N TYR A 637 -32.75 16.22 27.78
CA TYR A 637 -33.84 17.00 27.16
C TYR A 637 -35.17 16.24 27.01
N HIS A 638 -35.14 14.90 26.94
CA HIS A 638 -36.34 14.06 26.80
C HIS A 638 -36.94 13.64 28.15
N SER A 639 -36.51 14.27 29.24
CA SER A 639 -37.09 14.09 30.58
C SER A 639 -37.66 15.40 31.12
N PRO A 640 -38.89 15.80 30.72
CA PRO A 640 -39.72 16.56 31.66
C PRO A 640 -41.19 16.08 31.73
N ASP A 641 -41.70 16.07 32.97
CA ASP A 641 -43.10 16.00 33.39
C ASP A 641 -43.92 14.71 33.18
N GLU A 642 -43.81 13.78 34.14
CA GLU A 642 -45.01 13.12 34.67
C GLU A 642 -45.12 13.40 36.18
N GLY A 643 -46.01 14.32 36.53
CA GLY A 643 -46.80 14.24 37.77
C GLY A 643 -46.53 15.27 38.86
N ASP A 644 -46.85 16.54 38.62
CA ASP A 644 -47.31 17.46 39.68
C ASP A 644 -48.34 18.46 39.08
N GLU A 645 -49.58 18.00 38.87
CA GLU A 645 -50.73 18.89 38.70
C GLU A 645 -51.67 18.80 39.91
N VAL A 646 -51.55 19.83 40.75
CA VAL A 646 -52.57 20.23 41.72
C VAL A 646 -53.67 20.96 40.95
N GLU A 647 -54.83 20.32 40.77
CA GLU A 647 -56.04 21.02 40.33
C GLU A 647 -57.03 21.18 41.49
N SER A 648 -57.28 22.43 41.85
CA SER A 648 -58.17 22.87 42.93
C SER A 648 -59.44 23.48 42.34
N SER A 649 -60.60 22.87 42.66
CA SER A 649 -61.94 23.49 42.83
C SER A 649 -62.62 24.04 41.55
N ALA A 650 -63.92 23.93 41.28
CA ALA A 650 -65.08 23.59 42.11
C ALA A 650 -66.37 23.39 41.25
N VAL A 651 -67.36 22.67 41.83
CA VAL A 651 -68.83 22.92 41.80
C VAL A 651 -69.76 22.10 40.85
N VAL A 652 -70.55 21.24 41.53
CA VAL A 652 -71.98 20.85 41.38
C VAL A 652 -72.35 19.55 40.65
N GLY A 653 -72.96 18.63 41.42
CA GLY A 653 -73.76 17.50 40.94
C GLY A 653 -74.07 16.47 42.03
N ASP A 654 -75.18 16.68 42.74
CA ASP A 654 -75.72 15.92 43.87
C ASP A 654 -76.20 14.47 43.52
N ARG A 655 -76.18 13.60 44.54
CA ARG A 655 -76.98 12.37 44.80
C ARG A 655 -76.48 10.95 44.45
N GLY A 656 -76.33 10.18 45.55
CA GLY A 656 -76.92 8.86 45.78
C GLY A 656 -76.04 7.67 45.38
N ASP A 657 -76.05 6.52 46.03
CA ASP A 657 -76.63 5.99 47.26
C ASP A 657 -76.03 4.57 47.40
N GLU A 658 -75.92 4.02 48.63
CA GLU A 658 -75.80 2.58 48.98
C GLU A 658 -74.70 1.71 48.28
N GLY A 659 -73.80 0.99 48.96
CA GLY A 659 -74.02 0.04 50.05
C GLY A 659 -73.67 -1.40 49.59
N LEU A 660 -72.89 -2.11 50.42
CA LEU A 660 -72.73 -3.59 50.50
C LEU A 660 -71.76 -4.27 49.50
N GLU A 661 -70.63 -4.84 49.93
CA GLU A 661 -70.37 -6.06 50.74
C GLU A 661 -70.29 -7.38 49.94
N SER A 662 -69.12 -8.04 50.10
CA SER A 662 -68.86 -9.50 50.02
C SER A 662 -69.03 -10.18 48.65
N GLY A 663 -68.24 -11.17 48.23
CA GLY A 663 -67.17 -11.95 48.86
C GLY A 663 -66.95 -13.22 48.00
N SER A 664 -65.85 -13.93 48.28
CA SER A 664 -65.61 -15.36 47.97
C SER A 664 -65.50 -15.76 46.48
N ALA A 665 -64.33 -16.09 45.91
CA ALA A 665 -63.41 -17.22 46.14
C ALA A 665 -63.53 -18.29 45.04
N ARG A 666 -62.37 -18.87 44.68
CA ARG A 666 -62.14 -20.23 44.15
C ARG A 666 -62.70 -20.53 42.74
N GLU A 667 -62.16 -21.43 41.92
CA GLU A 667 -61.07 -22.42 41.94
C GLU A 667 -60.91 -22.86 40.47
N GLU A 668 -59.74 -23.43 40.12
CA GLU A 668 -59.49 -24.39 39.03
C GLU A 668 -59.70 -23.87 37.57
N ASP A 669 -58.79 -24.02 36.61
CA ASP A 669 -57.62 -24.89 36.37
C ASP A 669 -56.55 -24.14 35.58
#